data_AF-A0A954TW06-F1
#
_entry.id   AF-A0A954TW06-F1
#
_cell.length_a   1.000
_cell.length_b   1.000
_cell.length_c   1.000
_cell.angle_alpha   90.00
_cell.angle_beta   90.00
_cell.angle_gamma   90.00
#
_symmetry.space_group_name_H-M   'P 1'
#
loop_
_entity.id
_entity.type
_entity.pdbx_description
1 polymer ?
#
loop_
_entity_poly.entity_id
_entity_poly.type
_entity_poly.pdbx_seq_one_letter_code
_entity_poly.pdbx_strand_id
1 'polypeptide(L)'
;MRCLVAVIVFTVVICSAAAGDEERVTRLKAYAEMIREDGPIAHWHFSESHGTECVANSIDGTNLVGHLEGNATLGNAGPTPKEYPLFDDENRSLTISGAKNLVRVPDPGENSVLDFANGETITIEAWVNPSAVSNDQQAYILGKGRTQNKGYASDNQNYALRLRGMNGTARVSFLFRKAATEGRPQAFHRWNSDVGFVVDGTWHHVAVVYEFGQPEKIRAYVDGQVSQGSWDMGGPTTDPPVVDNDDVWIGTSMGGNIGSTLVGRIDEVAIYRKAVDDQRLRDRYQAITPDPVEAEFASAVDLPRGSIVTQLFEKLPPGTAWTLNKRESTFEYAQPSFAFVGYPKKYNSTGVIDDRSNPFLLRARARRVVLANEAGEYQILVRSKNAARFYIDGKLVAQTGETSRNASGHEEVPESVASDRSDLRELPPGCQEQFATVELTEGEHILRLDAIVGGSGLRLELDELCVAIAKPGEPFALLSADGAAPVSLTEEAWSAHRDELRDLLATIDRENRELASQQWKQYWDRRHDAAREAIEQTPGPVPAGITSDIAVYNEVDRFIAERLTQEGVATSELTDDYAFLRRVTLDTVGIVPSRSEVANFLSDKSPDRRSRVIDRLLDDPRWADHWVGYWQDVLAENPGILKPKLNNTGPFRWWIYESFLDNKPMDRFVTELVLMEGSTYYGGPAGFAMATQNDVPFAAKAHVLGKAFLAMDMTCARCHDAPYHPFKQQELFSLAAMLERKTITLPKTSTVPVSEGARKPLVEITLKPGTKIDPTWPFASLEIDPDSLEYFRQVGDTREQLAAAITSSHDNRFAKVLVNRLWRRYLGRGLIEPVDDWETDQEASHPKLLEYLSRQLIVSGYDLQHVARLIFNSHTYQRQVATDSDVDADLFASPRRRRMSAEQLVDSLFAASGKQMRAESLTLDPEGRRPVDSFLNLGDPNRAWQFTSLSNERDRPALALPMSQSVIDLLLAYGWRDSRPNPLTVREQSPTVLQPLTLANGVIGARAVRLSDDNAITGFCLDDSTPETLVEAVSLQILSRPPTATEQSMFVDMIRDGFESRVLNATHQPERKKQRNTVSWSNHLSAEATRIKLEMEREVQAGDPPTPGLAADWRERMEDVVWAMFNSPEFIFIP
;
A
#
# COMPACT_ATOMS: atom_id res chain seq x y z
N MET A 1 -28.32 -15.67 52.25
CA MET A 1 -29.79 -15.90 52.37
C MET A 1 -30.33 -15.92 50.95
N ARG A 2 -30.53 -17.08 50.30
CA ARG A 2 -31.66 -18.02 50.46
C ARG A 2 -33.05 -17.36 50.31
N CYS A 3 -33.64 -17.62 49.14
CA CYS A 3 -34.93 -18.30 48.92
C CYS A 3 -36.29 -17.55 49.01
N LEU A 4 -37.14 -17.91 48.02
CA LEU A 4 -38.59 -18.27 48.06
C LEU A 4 -39.59 -17.09 47.92
N VAL A 5 -40.73 -17.10 47.16
CA VAL A 5 -41.79 -18.13 46.91
C VAL A 5 -42.79 -17.73 45.76
N ALA A 6 -43.26 -18.73 44.99
CA ALA A 6 -44.60 -19.01 44.36
C ALA A 6 -45.11 -18.26 43.11
N VAL A 7 -45.60 -18.86 42.00
CA VAL A 7 -46.49 -20.03 41.67
C VAL A 7 -47.97 -19.67 41.45
N ILE A 8 -48.52 -20.01 40.26
CA ILE A 8 -49.86 -20.60 39.90
C ILE A 8 -49.98 -20.57 38.34
N VAL A 9 -49.79 -21.68 37.60
CA VAL A 9 -50.70 -22.78 37.18
C VAL A 9 -51.65 -22.45 36.00
N PHE A 10 -51.49 -23.15 34.87
CA PHE A 10 -52.58 -23.84 34.17
C PHE A 10 -52.07 -25.08 33.41
N THR A 11 -52.80 -26.19 33.55
CA THR A 11 -52.46 -27.56 33.14
C THR A 11 -53.56 -28.13 32.23
N VAL A 12 -53.17 -29.09 31.39
CA VAL A 12 -53.96 -30.20 30.76
C VAL A 12 -54.55 -29.94 29.37
N VAL A 13 -53.91 -30.52 28.33
CA VAL A 13 -54.38 -31.76 27.65
C VAL A 13 -53.16 -32.62 27.28
N ILE A 14 -52.98 -33.74 27.98
CA ILE A 14 -52.19 -34.91 27.59
C ILE A 14 -53.18 -36.07 27.53
N CYS A 15 -53.25 -36.78 26.40
CA CYS A 15 -53.69 -38.17 26.33
C CYS A 15 -53.24 -38.80 25.00
N SER A 16 -52.00 -39.29 24.97
CA SER A 16 -51.55 -40.53 24.30
C SER A 16 -50.01 -40.56 24.30
N ALA A 17 -49.41 -40.55 25.49
CA ALA A 17 -47.99 -40.83 25.70
C ALA A 17 -47.89 -41.94 26.73
N ALA A 18 -48.05 -43.18 26.27
CA ALA A 18 -47.82 -44.39 27.06
C ALA A 18 -47.67 -45.60 26.13
N ALA A 19 -46.77 -45.51 25.13
CA ALA A 19 -46.26 -46.66 24.35
C ALA A 19 -45.10 -46.28 23.39
N GLY A 20 -44.24 -45.30 23.72
CA GLY A 20 -43.17 -44.86 22.82
C GLY A 20 -41.83 -44.50 23.46
N ASP A 21 -41.72 -44.56 24.79
CA ASP A 21 -40.53 -44.08 25.51
C ASP A 21 -39.38 -45.10 25.62
N GLU A 22 -39.52 -46.32 25.08
CA GLU A 22 -38.38 -47.24 24.89
C GLU A 22 -37.70 -47.10 23.52
N GLU A 23 -38.29 -46.37 22.55
CA GLU A 23 -37.72 -46.24 21.20
C GLU A 23 -36.88 -44.97 20.99
N ARG A 24 -36.97 -43.99 21.90
CA ARG A 24 -36.31 -42.68 21.78
C ARG A 24 -34.97 -42.57 22.51
N VAL A 25 -34.58 -43.58 23.28
CA VAL A 25 -33.31 -43.65 24.02
C VAL A 25 -32.26 -44.51 23.29
N THR A 26 -32.57 -44.97 22.06
CA THR A 26 -31.75 -45.97 21.33
C THR A 26 -31.22 -45.51 19.96
N ARG A 27 -31.04 -44.20 19.73
CA ARG A 27 -30.45 -43.69 18.47
C ARG A 27 -29.62 -42.43 18.69
N LEU A 28 -28.32 -42.56 18.89
CA LEU A 28 -27.32 -41.50 18.67
C LEU A 28 -25.91 -42.12 18.67
N LYS A 29 -25.61 -42.80 17.56
CA LYS A 29 -24.27 -43.20 17.12
C LYS A 29 -24.18 -42.93 15.60
N ALA A 30 -24.56 -41.74 15.16
CA ALA A 30 -25.08 -41.53 13.81
C ALA A 30 -24.02 -41.61 12.69
N TYR A 31 -22.90 -40.89 12.74
CA TYR A 31 -21.96 -40.90 11.60
C TYR A 31 -21.05 -42.14 11.55
N ALA A 32 -20.33 -42.46 12.64
CA ALA A 32 -19.37 -43.56 12.67
C ALA A 32 -20.03 -44.93 12.46
N GLU A 33 -21.27 -45.16 12.93
CA GLU A 33 -22.00 -46.40 12.61
C GLU A 33 -22.42 -46.45 11.15
N MET A 34 -22.85 -45.33 10.56
CA MET A 34 -23.17 -45.28 9.13
C MET A 34 -21.96 -45.65 8.28
N ILE A 35 -20.74 -45.28 8.67
CA ILE A 35 -19.50 -45.72 8.02
C ILE A 35 -19.30 -47.23 8.21
N ARG A 36 -19.44 -47.74 9.44
CA ARG A 36 -19.25 -49.17 9.75
C ARG A 36 -20.25 -50.08 9.04
N GLU A 37 -21.51 -49.67 8.92
CA GLU A 37 -22.55 -50.39 8.19
C GLU A 37 -22.22 -50.56 6.70
N ASP A 38 -21.43 -49.64 6.13
CA ASP A 38 -20.93 -49.75 4.76
C ASP A 38 -19.77 -50.73 4.61
N GLY A 39 -19.26 -51.30 5.70
CA GLY A 39 -18.23 -52.32 5.68
C GLY A 39 -16.90 -51.89 5.06
N PRO A 40 -16.23 -50.88 5.63
CA PRO A 40 -14.87 -50.55 5.27
C PRO A 40 -13.91 -51.67 5.70
N ILE A 41 -12.83 -51.82 4.95
CA ILE A 41 -11.69 -52.66 5.33
C ILE A 41 -10.75 -51.94 6.30
N ALA A 42 -10.89 -50.61 6.41
CA ALA A 42 -10.18 -49.80 7.39
C ALA A 42 -11.02 -48.54 7.66
N HIS A 43 -11.34 -48.28 8.92
CA HIS A 43 -11.99 -47.04 9.36
C HIS A 43 -11.32 -46.48 10.61
N TRP A 44 -10.65 -45.34 10.44
CA TRP A 44 -10.05 -44.58 11.52
C TRP A 44 -11.02 -43.49 12.00
N HIS A 45 -11.71 -43.79 13.09
CA HIS A 45 -12.49 -42.83 13.87
C HIS A 45 -11.65 -42.37 15.07
N PHE A 46 -11.17 -41.14 15.06
CA PHE A 46 -10.09 -40.74 15.98
C PHE A 46 -10.56 -40.56 17.43
N SER A 47 -11.86 -40.45 17.69
CA SER A 47 -12.42 -40.48 19.06
C SER A 47 -12.22 -41.81 19.79
N GLU A 48 -12.00 -42.91 19.06
CA GLU A 48 -11.72 -44.23 19.62
C GLU A 48 -10.20 -44.51 19.77
N SER A 49 -9.33 -43.53 19.48
CA SER A 49 -7.89 -43.69 19.59
C SER A 49 -7.41 -43.65 21.05
N HIS A 50 -6.42 -44.49 21.39
CA HIS A 50 -5.92 -44.64 22.76
C HIS A 50 -4.42 -44.33 22.82
N GLY A 51 -4.03 -43.27 23.53
CA GLY A 51 -2.63 -42.86 23.61
C GLY A 51 -2.08 -42.42 22.25
N THR A 52 -1.08 -43.16 21.74
CA THR A 52 -0.46 -42.91 20.42
C THR A 52 -0.94 -43.88 19.33
N GLU A 53 -1.90 -44.76 19.66
CA GLU A 53 -2.43 -45.78 18.73
C GLU A 53 -3.79 -45.36 18.16
N CYS A 54 -3.90 -45.43 16.83
CA CYS A 54 -5.12 -45.21 16.05
C CYS A 54 -5.53 -46.54 15.42
N VAL A 55 -6.39 -47.32 16.07
CA VAL A 55 -6.82 -48.62 15.55
C VAL A 55 -7.90 -48.41 14.48
N ALA A 56 -7.70 -48.98 13.29
CA ALA A 56 -8.76 -49.02 12.28
C ALA A 56 -9.75 -50.15 12.64
N ASN A 57 -11.04 -49.83 12.66
CA ASN A 57 -12.08 -50.85 12.70
C ASN A 57 -12.26 -51.47 11.31
N SER A 58 -12.34 -52.80 11.21
CA SER A 58 -12.60 -53.53 9.97
C SER A 58 -13.68 -54.60 10.19
N ILE A 59 -14.54 -54.81 9.18
CA ILE A 59 -15.56 -55.88 9.21
C ILE A 59 -14.95 -57.29 9.17
N ASP A 60 -13.77 -57.46 8.59
CA ASP A 60 -13.11 -58.77 8.47
C ASP A 60 -12.27 -59.15 9.71
N GLY A 61 -12.22 -58.29 10.72
CA GLY A 61 -11.43 -58.49 11.94
C GLY A 61 -9.93 -58.21 11.77
N THR A 62 -9.50 -57.67 10.64
CA THR A 62 -8.11 -57.24 10.42
C THR A 62 -7.85 -55.93 11.16
N ASN A 63 -7.08 -55.96 12.23
CA ASN A 63 -6.71 -54.76 12.98
C ASN A 63 -5.53 -54.04 12.30
N LEU A 64 -5.81 -52.98 11.53
CA LEU A 64 -4.78 -52.08 11.02
C LEU A 64 -4.50 -50.99 12.08
N VAL A 65 -3.42 -51.18 12.85
CA VAL A 65 -3.05 -50.25 13.92
C VAL A 65 -2.13 -49.16 13.36
N GLY A 66 -2.58 -47.91 13.46
CA GLY A 66 -1.76 -46.73 13.16
C GLY A 66 -1.03 -46.21 14.38
N HIS A 67 0.18 -45.69 14.19
CA HIS A 67 0.98 -45.06 15.24
C HIS A 67 1.25 -43.59 14.89
N LEU A 68 1.06 -42.70 15.86
CA LEU A 68 1.43 -41.29 15.69
C LEU A 68 2.95 -41.13 15.59
N GLU A 69 3.41 -40.37 14.59
CA GLU A 69 4.80 -39.92 14.47
C GLU A 69 4.85 -38.37 14.38
N GLY A 70 5.95 -37.79 14.89
CA GLY A 70 6.15 -36.34 14.93
C GLY A 70 5.29 -35.63 15.97
N ASN A 71 4.86 -34.41 15.64
CA ASN A 71 3.95 -33.58 16.45
C ASN A 71 2.49 -33.66 15.96
N ALA A 72 2.08 -34.79 15.37
CA ALA A 72 0.66 -35.06 15.16
C ALA A 72 -0.03 -35.19 16.53
N THR A 73 -1.26 -34.68 16.66
CA THR A 73 -1.98 -34.74 17.95
C THR A 73 -3.41 -35.23 17.75
N LEU A 74 -3.86 -36.10 18.65
CA LEU A 74 -5.25 -36.53 18.79
C LEU A 74 -5.97 -35.70 19.85
N GLY A 75 -7.30 -35.67 19.81
CA GLY A 75 -8.14 -35.10 20.87
C GLY A 75 -8.59 -33.66 20.65
N ASN A 76 -8.31 -33.06 19.50
CA ASN A 76 -8.91 -31.79 19.11
C ASN A 76 -10.35 -32.00 18.63
N ALA A 77 -11.22 -31.01 18.83
CA ALA A 77 -12.64 -31.11 18.41
C ALA A 77 -12.77 -31.42 16.91
N GLY A 78 -13.54 -32.47 16.60
CA GLY A 78 -13.96 -32.85 15.25
C GLY A 78 -15.17 -32.04 14.75
N PRO A 79 -15.87 -32.50 13.69
CA PRO A 79 -17.21 -32.01 13.38
C PRO A 79 -18.16 -32.14 14.57
N THR A 80 -19.02 -31.16 14.81
CA THR A 80 -19.94 -31.11 15.99
C THR A 80 -21.40 -31.04 15.53
N PRO A 81 -22.39 -31.53 16.31
CA PRO A 81 -23.81 -31.57 15.93
C PRO A 81 -24.42 -30.19 15.69
N LYS A 82 -23.87 -29.14 16.29
CA LYS A 82 -24.32 -27.75 16.06
C LYS A 82 -24.21 -27.34 14.60
N GLU A 83 -23.17 -27.82 13.91
CA GLU A 83 -22.90 -27.51 12.51
C GLU A 83 -23.13 -28.72 11.59
N TYR A 84 -22.90 -29.93 12.08
CA TYR A 84 -22.95 -31.19 11.35
C TYR A 84 -23.76 -32.23 12.14
N PRO A 85 -25.10 -32.28 11.96
CA PRO A 85 -26.04 -32.98 12.86
C PRO A 85 -25.83 -34.48 13.03
N LEU A 86 -25.02 -35.11 12.16
CA LEU A 86 -24.71 -36.54 12.21
C LEU A 86 -23.61 -36.89 13.22
N PHE A 87 -22.88 -35.90 13.74
CA PHE A 87 -21.80 -36.09 14.69
C PHE A 87 -22.27 -35.86 16.13
N ASP A 88 -21.54 -36.40 17.10
CA ASP A 88 -21.73 -36.12 18.53
C ASP A 88 -20.83 -34.96 19.02
N ASP A 89 -21.18 -34.35 20.15
CA ASP A 89 -20.43 -33.23 20.74
C ASP A 89 -19.05 -33.66 21.29
N GLU A 90 -18.82 -34.95 21.47
CA GLU A 90 -17.57 -35.52 21.99
C GLU A 90 -16.60 -35.93 20.89
N ASN A 91 -16.97 -35.76 19.61
CA ASN A 91 -16.16 -36.20 18.48
C ASN A 91 -14.79 -35.51 18.43
N ARG A 92 -13.75 -36.27 18.09
CA ARG A 92 -12.34 -35.88 18.10
C ARG A 92 -11.67 -36.21 16.78
N SER A 93 -10.76 -35.34 16.37
CA SER A 93 -10.02 -35.42 15.12
C SER A 93 -8.51 -35.55 15.31
N LEU A 94 -7.83 -35.95 14.24
CA LEU A 94 -6.39 -35.91 14.08
C LEU A 94 -5.95 -34.52 13.60
N THR A 95 -4.95 -33.92 14.24
CA THR A 95 -4.36 -32.64 13.81
C THR A 95 -2.94 -32.85 13.28
N ILE A 96 -2.68 -32.29 12.09
CA ILE A 96 -1.41 -32.32 11.40
C ILE A 96 -0.91 -30.88 11.26
N SER A 97 0.19 -30.56 11.96
CA SER A 97 0.68 -29.18 12.13
C SER A 97 1.96 -28.86 11.36
N GLY A 98 2.57 -29.82 10.67
CA GLY A 98 3.87 -29.62 10.02
C GLY A 98 4.48 -30.89 9.42
N ALA A 99 5.68 -30.73 8.85
CA ALA A 99 6.41 -31.81 8.18
C ALA A 99 6.65 -33.00 9.13
N LYS A 100 6.52 -34.23 8.60
CA LYS A 100 6.68 -35.51 9.33
C LYS A 100 5.73 -35.73 10.51
N ASN A 101 4.64 -34.96 10.61
CA ASN A 101 3.56 -35.24 11.55
C ASN A 101 2.55 -36.12 10.82
N LEU A 102 2.37 -37.37 11.25
CA LEU A 102 1.50 -38.34 10.55
C LEU A 102 0.99 -39.46 11.45
N VAL A 103 0.03 -40.23 10.94
CA VAL A 103 -0.29 -41.57 11.46
C VAL A 103 0.26 -42.60 10.49
N ARG A 104 1.21 -43.41 10.96
CA ARG A 104 1.84 -44.48 10.19
C ARG A 104 1.14 -45.80 10.48
N VAL A 105 0.60 -46.44 9.44
CA VAL A 105 -0.07 -47.72 9.54
C VAL A 105 0.79 -48.76 8.82
N PRO A 106 1.42 -49.69 9.55
CA PRO A 106 2.18 -50.77 8.95
C PRO A 106 1.32 -51.64 8.05
N ASP A 107 1.84 -52.01 6.87
CA ASP A 107 1.14 -52.94 5.99
C ASP A 107 1.18 -54.39 6.54
N PRO A 108 0.08 -55.16 6.50
CA PRO A 108 0.03 -56.55 6.94
C PRO A 108 0.95 -57.55 6.22
N GLY A 109 1.51 -57.21 5.06
CA GLY A 109 2.38 -58.07 4.27
C GLY A 109 1.72 -58.63 3.01
N GLU A 110 2.23 -59.75 2.49
CA GLU A 110 1.76 -60.32 1.21
C GLU A 110 0.25 -60.64 1.23
N ASN A 111 -0.45 -60.21 0.18
CA ASN A 111 -1.93 -60.30 0.05
C ASN A 111 -2.64 -59.44 1.10
N SER A 112 -2.11 -58.24 1.35
CA SER A 112 -2.69 -57.27 2.25
C SER A 112 -4.12 -56.93 1.81
N VAL A 113 -5.01 -56.69 2.78
CA VAL A 113 -6.36 -56.15 2.50
C VAL A 113 -6.30 -54.78 1.80
N LEU A 114 -5.13 -54.14 1.82
CA LEU A 114 -4.83 -52.86 1.18
C LEU A 114 -4.29 -53.01 -0.26
N ASP A 115 -4.11 -54.23 -0.77
CA ASP A 115 -3.61 -54.49 -2.12
C ASP A 115 -4.75 -54.54 -3.13
N PHE A 116 -4.71 -53.69 -4.16
CA PHE A 116 -5.75 -53.61 -5.19
C PHE A 116 -5.20 -54.04 -6.55
N ALA A 117 -6.02 -54.71 -7.35
CA ALA A 117 -5.74 -55.12 -8.72
C ALA A 117 -6.83 -54.62 -9.69
N ASN A 118 -6.62 -54.83 -10.99
CA ASN A 118 -7.61 -54.51 -12.01
C ASN A 118 -8.94 -55.24 -11.77
N GLY A 119 -10.05 -54.53 -12.00
CA GLY A 119 -11.41 -55.01 -11.77
C GLY A 119 -11.88 -54.85 -10.32
N GLU A 120 -10.99 -54.50 -9.39
CA GLU A 120 -11.37 -54.19 -8.01
C GLU A 120 -11.70 -52.72 -7.86
N THR A 121 -12.69 -52.44 -7.02
CA THR A 121 -13.14 -51.08 -6.74
C THR A 121 -12.60 -50.61 -5.40
N ILE A 122 -12.03 -49.42 -5.37
CA ILE A 122 -11.67 -48.71 -4.15
C ILE A 122 -12.62 -47.54 -3.93
N THR A 123 -13.10 -47.40 -2.69
CA THR A 123 -13.63 -46.12 -2.20
C THR A 123 -12.73 -45.64 -1.07
N ILE A 124 -12.33 -44.37 -1.08
CA ILE A 124 -11.65 -43.73 0.05
C ILE A 124 -12.45 -42.48 0.40
N GLU A 125 -12.81 -42.31 1.67
CA GLU A 125 -13.46 -41.10 2.18
C GLU A 125 -12.78 -40.57 3.43
N ALA A 126 -12.94 -39.27 3.69
CA ALA A 126 -12.47 -38.60 4.90
C ALA A 126 -13.24 -37.30 5.13
N TRP A 127 -13.29 -36.87 6.38
CA TRP A 127 -13.57 -35.49 6.75
C TRP A 127 -12.27 -34.72 6.89
N VAL A 128 -12.21 -33.52 6.31
CA VAL A 128 -11.01 -32.68 6.31
C VAL A 128 -11.35 -31.24 6.67
N ASN A 129 -10.48 -30.63 7.46
CA ASN A 129 -10.52 -29.22 7.83
C ASN A 129 -9.11 -28.65 7.62
N PRO A 130 -8.70 -28.44 6.35
CA PRO A 130 -7.38 -27.89 6.07
C PRO A 130 -7.30 -26.44 6.57
N SER A 131 -6.15 -26.04 7.10
CA SER A 131 -5.89 -24.65 7.46
C SER A 131 -5.36 -23.83 6.27
N ALA A 132 -4.70 -24.49 5.33
CA ALA A 132 -4.27 -23.90 4.05
C ALA A 132 -4.00 -25.00 3.02
N VAL A 133 -4.27 -24.71 1.75
CA VAL A 133 -3.79 -25.51 0.59
C VAL A 133 -3.32 -24.52 -0.47
N SER A 134 -2.02 -24.46 -0.72
CA SER A 134 -1.44 -23.58 -1.75
C SER A 134 -1.76 -24.11 -3.15
N ASN A 135 -1.84 -23.23 -4.15
CA ASN A 135 -1.96 -23.67 -5.55
C ASN A 135 -0.83 -24.65 -5.90
N ASP A 136 -1.18 -25.71 -6.62
CA ASP A 136 -0.36 -26.86 -6.99
C ASP A 136 0.17 -27.76 -5.84
N GLN A 137 -0.06 -27.39 -4.57
CA GLN A 137 0.22 -28.26 -3.43
C GLN A 137 -0.55 -29.58 -3.57
N GLN A 138 0.09 -30.70 -3.24
CA GLN A 138 -0.50 -32.04 -3.27
C GLN A 138 -0.62 -32.55 -1.82
N ALA A 139 -1.55 -32.01 -1.05
CA ALA A 139 -1.71 -32.35 0.36
C ALA A 139 -2.32 -33.76 0.51
N TYR A 140 -1.57 -34.70 1.07
CA TYR A 140 -2.04 -36.07 1.27
C TYR A 140 -3.04 -36.14 2.41
N ILE A 141 -4.21 -36.72 2.15
CA ILE A 141 -5.14 -37.15 3.19
C ILE A 141 -4.71 -38.55 3.63
N LEU A 142 -4.54 -39.46 2.66
CA LEU A 142 -4.06 -40.82 2.86
C LEU A 142 -3.28 -41.29 1.64
N GLY A 143 -2.16 -41.99 1.83
CA GLY A 143 -1.41 -42.62 0.75
C GLY A 143 -0.75 -43.93 1.16
N LYS A 144 -0.83 -44.94 0.29
CA LYS A 144 -0.05 -46.19 0.39
C LYS A 144 1.13 -46.13 -0.57
N GLY A 145 2.34 -46.24 -0.03
CA GLY A 145 3.58 -46.07 -0.79
C GLY A 145 4.17 -44.66 -0.76
N ARG A 146 5.41 -44.52 -1.23
CA ARG A 146 6.26 -43.31 -1.21
C ARG A 146 6.60 -42.84 0.21
N THR A 147 6.69 -43.76 1.16
CA THR A 147 7.04 -43.49 2.56
C THR A 147 8.55 -43.25 2.77
N GLN A 148 9.38 -43.60 1.76
CA GLN A 148 10.84 -43.69 1.85
C GLN A 148 11.34 -44.80 2.80
N ASN A 149 10.52 -45.82 3.05
CA ASN A 149 10.95 -47.01 3.77
C ASN A 149 12.08 -47.75 3.05
N LYS A 150 13.09 -48.18 3.81
CA LYS A 150 14.23 -48.93 3.28
C LYS A 150 13.76 -50.30 2.76
N GLY A 151 13.98 -50.57 1.48
CA GLY A 151 13.57 -51.83 0.82
C GLY A 151 12.49 -51.64 -0.25
N TYR A 152 11.85 -50.48 -0.29
CA TYR A 152 10.83 -50.12 -1.28
C TYR A 152 11.34 -49.00 -2.19
N ALA A 153 10.83 -48.91 -3.42
CA ALA A 153 11.23 -47.87 -4.36
C ALA A 153 10.60 -46.52 -3.96
N SER A 154 11.41 -45.45 -3.96
CA SER A 154 10.96 -44.10 -3.52
C SER A 154 9.87 -43.47 -4.38
N ASP A 155 9.69 -43.98 -5.61
CA ASP A 155 8.68 -43.57 -6.56
C ASP A 155 7.49 -44.55 -6.63
N ASN A 156 7.38 -45.50 -5.71
CA ASN A 156 6.28 -46.45 -5.71
C ASN A 156 5.03 -45.90 -5.00
N GLN A 157 3.92 -45.68 -5.71
CA GLN A 157 2.64 -45.26 -5.12
C GLN A 157 1.54 -46.25 -5.53
N ASN A 158 1.00 -47.02 -4.60
CA ASN A 158 -0.12 -47.92 -4.89
C ASN A 158 -1.39 -47.11 -5.15
N TYR A 159 -1.75 -46.22 -4.22
CA TYR A 159 -2.82 -45.24 -4.37
C TYR A 159 -2.70 -44.12 -3.33
N ALA A 160 -3.32 -42.98 -3.59
CA ALA A 160 -3.42 -41.87 -2.65
C ALA A 160 -4.68 -41.03 -2.90
N LEU A 161 -5.38 -40.70 -1.81
CA LEU A 161 -6.39 -39.65 -1.75
C LEU A 161 -5.72 -38.36 -1.24
N ARG A 162 -5.87 -37.28 -2.01
CA ARG A 162 -5.18 -36.02 -1.77
C ARG A 162 -6.10 -34.84 -2.03
N LEU A 163 -5.73 -33.70 -1.48
CA LEU A 163 -6.22 -32.39 -1.89
C LEU A 163 -5.17 -31.73 -2.78
N ARG A 164 -5.58 -31.27 -3.95
CA ARG A 164 -4.77 -30.43 -4.83
C ARG A 164 -5.27 -29.00 -4.79
N GLY A 165 -4.40 -28.05 -4.47
CA GLY A 165 -4.72 -26.64 -4.65
C GLY A 165 -4.83 -26.29 -6.13
N MET A 166 -5.98 -25.83 -6.59
CA MET A 166 -6.19 -25.37 -7.96
C MET A 166 -7.15 -24.19 -7.97
N ASN A 167 -6.75 -23.08 -8.59
CA ASN A 167 -7.60 -21.90 -8.75
C ASN A 167 -8.20 -21.41 -7.41
N GLY A 168 -7.44 -21.48 -6.31
CA GLY A 168 -7.89 -21.04 -4.99
C GLY A 168 -8.84 -22.01 -4.26
N THR A 169 -9.09 -23.20 -4.80
CA THR A 169 -9.85 -24.27 -4.13
C THR A 169 -8.99 -25.50 -3.87
N ALA A 170 -9.38 -26.29 -2.87
CA ALA A 170 -8.86 -27.63 -2.62
C ALA A 170 -9.73 -28.63 -3.38
N ARG A 171 -9.14 -29.31 -4.37
CA ARG A 171 -9.81 -30.30 -5.22
C ARG A 171 -9.40 -31.71 -4.83
N VAL A 172 -10.32 -32.65 -4.92
CA VAL A 172 -10.01 -34.07 -4.71
C VAL A 172 -9.06 -34.52 -5.82
N SER A 173 -7.94 -35.12 -5.43
CA SER A 173 -6.94 -35.65 -6.35
C SER A 173 -6.64 -37.10 -5.99
N PHE A 174 -6.77 -37.98 -6.97
CA PHE A 174 -6.42 -39.39 -6.84
C PHE A 174 -5.16 -39.68 -7.64
N LEU A 175 -4.20 -40.36 -7.02
CA LEU A 175 -2.93 -40.72 -7.65
C LEU A 175 -2.62 -42.18 -7.41
N PHE A 176 -2.24 -42.89 -8.46
CA PHE A 176 -1.55 -44.17 -8.35
C PHE A 176 -0.44 -44.28 -9.39
N ARG A 177 0.45 -45.25 -9.22
CA ARG A 177 1.43 -45.63 -10.23
C ARG A 177 1.04 -46.99 -10.78
N LYS A 178 1.03 -47.14 -12.10
CA LYS A 178 0.74 -48.44 -12.71
C LYS A 178 1.90 -49.41 -12.58
N ALA A 179 1.60 -50.71 -12.49
CA ALA A 179 2.58 -51.78 -12.54
C ALA A 179 3.25 -51.87 -13.93
N ALA A 180 4.44 -52.48 -13.98
CA ALA A 180 5.10 -52.76 -15.26
C ALA A 180 4.35 -53.88 -15.97
N THR A 181 3.99 -53.67 -17.24
CA THR A 181 3.45 -54.72 -18.11
C THR A 181 4.35 -54.90 -19.32
N GLU A 182 4.22 -56.02 -20.04
CA GLU A 182 5.12 -56.35 -21.15
C GLU A 182 5.15 -55.20 -22.20
N GLY A 183 6.32 -54.59 -22.37
CA GLY A 183 6.54 -53.45 -23.28
C GLY A 183 6.07 -52.07 -22.79
N ARG A 184 5.50 -51.94 -21.58
CA ARG A 184 5.03 -50.65 -21.03
C ARG A 184 5.58 -50.42 -19.60
N PRO A 185 6.50 -49.46 -19.39
CA PRO A 185 7.10 -49.20 -18.09
C PRO A 185 6.08 -48.59 -17.10
N GLN A 186 6.41 -48.65 -15.80
CA GLN A 186 5.61 -48.03 -14.74
C GLN A 186 5.47 -46.51 -14.98
N ALA A 187 4.29 -45.98 -14.74
CA ALA A 187 3.98 -44.55 -14.91
C ALA A 187 2.97 -44.08 -13.86
N PHE A 188 3.03 -42.79 -13.50
CA PHE A 188 2.05 -42.17 -12.59
C PHE A 188 0.79 -41.77 -13.34
N HIS A 189 -0.35 -42.00 -12.72
CA HIS A 189 -1.67 -41.63 -13.20
C HIS A 189 -2.36 -40.76 -12.13
N ARG A 190 -2.58 -39.49 -12.46
CA ARG A 190 -3.24 -38.52 -11.57
C ARG A 190 -4.55 -38.05 -12.19
N TRP A 191 -5.60 -38.12 -11.39
CA TRP A 191 -6.90 -37.55 -11.68
C TRP A 191 -7.23 -36.45 -10.68
N ASN A 192 -7.86 -35.37 -11.13
CA ASN A 192 -8.33 -34.28 -10.26
C ASN A 192 -9.79 -33.96 -10.57
N SER A 193 -10.56 -33.68 -9.53
CA SER A 193 -11.96 -33.27 -9.66
C SER A 193 -12.09 -31.90 -10.33
N ASP A 194 -13.21 -31.67 -11.01
CA ASP A 194 -13.57 -30.38 -11.59
C ASP A 194 -14.04 -29.38 -10.52
N VAL A 195 -14.73 -29.90 -9.50
CA VAL A 195 -15.21 -29.14 -8.34
C VAL A 195 -14.29 -29.36 -7.14
N GLY A 196 -14.08 -28.31 -6.36
CA GLY A 196 -13.40 -28.37 -5.06
C GLY A 196 -14.03 -27.38 -4.11
N PHE A 197 -13.55 -27.36 -2.87
CA PHE A 197 -14.04 -26.46 -1.84
C PHE A 197 -13.00 -25.38 -1.51
N VAL A 198 -13.47 -24.28 -0.93
CA VAL A 198 -12.59 -23.21 -0.46
C VAL A 198 -12.09 -23.58 0.92
N VAL A 199 -10.79 -23.39 1.17
CA VAL A 199 -10.24 -23.61 2.51
C VAL A 199 -10.67 -22.44 3.41
N ASP A 200 -11.78 -22.62 4.12
CA ASP A 200 -12.46 -21.57 4.90
C ASP A 200 -12.51 -21.87 6.41
N GLY A 201 -11.78 -22.89 6.86
CA GLY A 201 -11.75 -23.31 8.25
C GLY A 201 -12.95 -24.16 8.69
N THR A 202 -13.86 -24.51 7.78
CA THR A 202 -14.96 -25.45 8.04
C THR A 202 -14.57 -26.89 7.70
N TRP A 203 -15.38 -27.84 8.19
CA TRP A 203 -15.20 -29.26 7.91
C TRP A 203 -15.86 -29.61 6.57
N HIS A 204 -15.11 -30.29 5.71
CA HIS A 204 -15.56 -30.77 4.41
C HIS A 204 -15.50 -32.29 4.35
N HIS A 205 -16.48 -32.89 3.69
CA HIS A 205 -16.45 -34.33 3.39
C HIS A 205 -15.89 -34.53 1.99
N VAL A 206 -14.91 -35.41 1.86
CA VAL A 206 -14.32 -35.74 0.56
C VAL A 206 -14.25 -37.25 0.37
N ALA A 207 -14.57 -37.69 -0.85
CA ALA A 207 -14.44 -39.10 -1.23
C ALA A 207 -14.00 -39.28 -2.67
N VAL A 208 -13.41 -40.43 -2.98
CA VAL A 208 -13.16 -40.91 -4.34
C VAL A 208 -13.61 -42.35 -4.48
N VAL A 209 -14.25 -42.66 -5.60
CA VAL A 209 -14.62 -44.03 -5.99
C VAL A 209 -13.92 -44.34 -7.31
N TYR A 210 -13.18 -45.44 -7.39
CA TYR A 210 -12.49 -45.86 -8.60
C TYR A 210 -12.45 -47.39 -8.76
N GLU A 211 -12.75 -47.87 -9.97
CA GLU A 211 -12.55 -49.26 -10.37
C GLU A 211 -11.27 -49.36 -11.20
N PHE A 212 -10.24 -50.02 -10.66
CA PHE A 212 -8.95 -50.11 -11.33
C PHE A 212 -9.08 -50.80 -12.69
N GLY A 213 -8.51 -50.20 -13.72
CA GLY A 213 -8.63 -50.66 -15.10
C GLY A 213 -9.79 -50.06 -15.90
N GLN A 214 -10.70 -49.31 -15.26
CA GLN A 214 -11.84 -48.62 -15.89
C GLN A 214 -11.74 -47.09 -15.66
N PRO A 215 -10.85 -46.38 -16.38
CA PRO A 215 -10.53 -44.97 -16.10
C PRO A 215 -11.70 -44.00 -16.22
N GLU A 216 -12.80 -44.39 -16.86
CA GLU A 216 -14.06 -43.64 -16.99
C GLU A 216 -14.99 -43.80 -15.78
N LYS A 217 -14.76 -44.78 -14.89
CA LYS A 217 -15.57 -45.02 -13.69
C LYS A 217 -15.11 -44.27 -12.45
N ILE A 218 -14.07 -43.44 -12.56
CA ILE A 218 -13.59 -42.60 -11.47
C ILE A 218 -14.54 -41.41 -11.24
N ARG A 219 -14.85 -41.13 -9.98
CA ARG A 219 -15.59 -39.93 -9.57
C ARG A 219 -15.22 -39.53 -8.15
N ALA A 220 -15.38 -38.25 -7.83
CA ALA A 220 -15.17 -37.73 -6.49
C ALA A 220 -16.46 -37.16 -5.90
N TYR A 221 -16.47 -37.01 -4.59
CA TYR A 221 -17.51 -36.31 -3.85
C TYR A 221 -16.86 -35.23 -3.00
N VAL A 222 -17.46 -34.05 -3.00
CA VAL A 222 -17.09 -32.92 -2.15
C VAL A 222 -18.37 -32.41 -1.51
N ASP A 223 -18.46 -32.49 -0.19
CA ASP A 223 -19.63 -32.06 0.59
C ASP A 223 -20.95 -32.68 0.09
N GLY A 224 -20.88 -33.98 -0.23
CA GLY A 224 -21.98 -34.73 -0.80
C GLY A 224 -22.28 -34.44 -2.27
N GLN A 225 -21.63 -33.47 -2.91
CA GLN A 225 -21.80 -33.21 -4.34
C GLN A 225 -20.88 -34.07 -5.19
N VAL A 226 -21.44 -34.75 -6.20
CA VAL A 226 -20.64 -35.54 -7.15
C VAL A 226 -19.86 -34.62 -8.08
N SER A 227 -18.57 -34.91 -8.27
CA SER A 227 -17.70 -34.22 -9.20
C SER A 227 -17.08 -35.21 -10.19
N GLN A 228 -17.20 -34.86 -11.47
CA GLN A 228 -16.35 -35.40 -12.52
C GLN A 228 -14.95 -34.77 -12.42
N GLY A 229 -14.07 -35.07 -13.36
CA GLY A 229 -12.70 -34.59 -13.35
C GLY A 229 -11.89 -35.08 -14.54
N SER A 230 -10.59 -34.77 -14.51
CA SER A 230 -9.68 -35.04 -15.63
C SER A 230 -8.36 -35.65 -15.19
N TRP A 231 -7.82 -36.52 -16.06
CA TRP A 231 -6.48 -37.09 -15.93
C TRP A 231 -5.46 -36.10 -16.47
N ASP A 232 -4.57 -35.57 -15.62
CA ASP A 232 -3.57 -34.57 -16.02
C ASP A 232 -2.12 -35.08 -15.93
N MET A 233 -1.92 -36.31 -15.47
CA MET A 233 -0.63 -36.99 -15.45
C MET A 233 -0.84 -38.45 -15.85
N GLY A 234 -0.04 -38.95 -16.79
CA GLY A 234 -0.13 -40.33 -17.33
C GLY A 234 -1.36 -40.63 -18.19
N GLY A 235 -2.40 -39.82 -18.09
CA GLY A 235 -3.67 -40.02 -18.79
C GLY A 235 -4.52 -41.15 -18.19
N PRO A 236 -5.69 -41.44 -18.77
CA PRO A 236 -6.49 -42.61 -18.40
C PRO A 236 -5.71 -43.91 -18.69
N THR A 237 -5.87 -44.93 -17.85
CA THR A 237 -5.17 -46.21 -17.99
C THR A 237 -6.06 -47.39 -17.66
N THR A 238 -5.81 -48.51 -18.34
CA THR A 238 -6.41 -49.82 -18.06
C THR A 238 -5.44 -50.77 -17.35
N ASP A 239 -4.22 -50.31 -17.04
CA ASP A 239 -3.19 -51.10 -16.36
C ASP A 239 -3.40 -51.05 -14.83
N PRO A 240 -3.08 -52.14 -14.10
CA PRO A 240 -3.28 -52.21 -12.66
C PRO A 240 -2.32 -51.30 -11.90
N PRO A 241 -2.65 -50.91 -10.65
CA PRO A 241 -1.71 -50.21 -9.80
C PRO A 241 -0.54 -51.13 -9.45
N VAL A 242 0.59 -50.54 -9.11
CA VAL A 242 1.68 -51.24 -8.48
C VAL A 242 1.24 -51.72 -7.09
N VAL A 243 1.64 -52.93 -6.71
CA VAL A 243 1.31 -53.56 -5.43
C VAL A 243 2.61 -53.94 -4.73
N ASP A 244 2.76 -53.53 -3.47
CA ASP A 244 3.85 -53.87 -2.58
C ASP A 244 3.42 -53.67 -1.12
N ASN A 245 4.29 -54.09 -0.19
CA ASN A 245 4.00 -54.08 1.24
C ASN A 245 4.52 -52.79 1.92
N ASP A 246 4.53 -51.64 1.23
CA ASP A 246 4.88 -50.35 1.84
C ASP A 246 3.70 -49.81 2.67
N ASP A 247 4.00 -49.00 3.68
CA ASP A 247 3.04 -48.57 4.70
C ASP A 247 2.01 -47.58 4.15
N VAL A 248 0.89 -47.46 4.88
CA VAL A 248 -0.10 -46.39 4.68
C VAL A 248 0.21 -45.23 5.63
N TRP A 249 0.32 -44.03 5.08
CA TRP A 249 0.48 -42.80 5.85
C TRP A 249 -0.78 -41.94 5.73
N ILE A 250 -1.29 -41.45 6.86
CA ILE A 250 -2.40 -40.50 6.95
C ILE A 250 -1.84 -39.11 7.24
N GLY A 251 -2.26 -38.11 6.47
CA GLY A 251 -1.87 -36.71 6.58
C GLY A 251 -0.62 -36.29 5.80
N THR A 252 0.20 -37.23 5.33
CA THR A 252 1.40 -36.93 4.54
C THR A 252 1.87 -38.13 3.71
N SER A 253 2.93 -37.93 2.91
CA SER A 253 3.71 -38.96 2.21
C SER A 253 5.08 -38.35 1.84
N MET A 254 5.87 -39.00 0.98
CA MET A 254 7.10 -38.44 0.41
C MET A 254 8.14 -38.01 1.46
N GLY A 255 8.38 -38.87 2.45
CA GLY A 255 9.31 -38.60 3.55
C GLY A 255 8.84 -37.49 4.51
N GLY A 256 7.56 -37.09 4.42
CA GLY A 256 6.94 -36.11 5.32
C GLY A 256 7.27 -34.67 4.97
N ASN A 257 7.58 -34.36 3.71
CA ASN A 257 7.85 -32.98 3.30
C ASN A 257 6.58 -32.09 3.43
N ILE A 258 6.77 -30.81 3.76
CA ILE A 258 5.64 -29.90 4.02
C ILE A 258 4.74 -29.69 2.79
N GLY A 259 5.30 -29.70 1.57
CA GLY A 259 4.55 -29.53 0.32
C GLY A 259 3.61 -30.69 -0.04
N SER A 260 3.78 -31.84 0.61
CA SER A 260 2.92 -33.03 0.48
C SER A 260 2.09 -33.30 1.74
N THR A 261 2.29 -32.52 2.79
CA THR A 261 1.61 -32.68 4.08
C THR A 261 0.32 -31.85 4.09
N LEU A 262 -0.78 -32.43 4.56
CA LEU A 262 -1.98 -31.68 4.89
C LEU A 262 -1.75 -30.94 6.20
N VAL A 263 -1.85 -29.61 6.20
CA VAL A 263 -1.82 -28.81 7.43
C VAL A 263 -3.26 -28.50 7.82
N GLY A 264 -3.71 -29.01 8.96
CA GLY A 264 -5.09 -28.90 9.41
C GLY A 264 -5.54 -30.13 10.20
N ARG A 265 -6.84 -30.43 10.13
CA ARG A 265 -7.43 -31.58 10.83
C ARG A 265 -8.06 -32.58 9.86
N ILE A 266 -8.07 -33.85 10.27
CA ILE A 266 -8.63 -34.98 9.52
C ILE A 266 -9.47 -35.81 10.49
N ASP A 267 -10.60 -36.32 10.02
CA ASP A 267 -11.44 -37.26 10.76
C ASP A 267 -12.09 -38.29 9.83
N GLU A 268 -12.65 -39.37 10.41
CA GLU A 268 -13.49 -40.35 9.71
C GLU A 268 -12.85 -40.93 8.42
N VAL A 269 -11.58 -41.29 8.47
CA VAL A 269 -10.86 -41.80 7.30
C VAL A 269 -11.25 -43.26 7.07
N ALA A 270 -11.78 -43.60 5.91
CA ALA A 270 -12.19 -44.96 5.59
C ALA A 270 -11.76 -45.44 4.20
N ILE A 271 -11.44 -46.73 4.08
CA ILE A 271 -11.11 -47.43 2.83
C ILE A 271 -12.07 -48.61 2.64
N TYR A 272 -12.59 -48.77 1.43
CA TYR A 272 -13.49 -49.86 1.06
C TYR A 272 -12.99 -50.58 -0.19
N ARG A 273 -13.23 -51.91 -0.29
CA ARG A 273 -13.03 -52.71 -1.51
C ARG A 273 -14.28 -52.81 -2.40
N LYS A 274 -15.16 -51.83 -2.31
CA LYS A 274 -16.40 -51.74 -3.10
C LYS A 274 -16.70 -50.27 -3.42
N ALA A 275 -17.54 -50.03 -4.43
CA ALA A 275 -18.18 -48.74 -4.58
C ALA A 275 -19.18 -48.54 -3.43
N VAL A 276 -18.97 -47.52 -2.61
CA VAL A 276 -20.03 -47.05 -1.70
C VAL A 276 -21.13 -46.43 -2.56
N ASP A 277 -22.38 -46.66 -2.17
CA ASP A 277 -23.54 -46.15 -2.89
C ASP A 277 -23.51 -44.61 -2.97
N ASP A 278 -23.87 -44.10 -4.14
CA ASP A 278 -23.87 -42.67 -4.44
C ASP A 278 -24.74 -41.87 -3.47
N GLN A 279 -25.93 -42.36 -3.14
CA GLN A 279 -26.83 -41.67 -2.21
C GLN A 279 -26.24 -41.65 -0.81
N ARG A 280 -25.62 -42.75 -0.37
CA ARG A 280 -24.92 -42.78 0.92
C ARG A 280 -23.81 -41.74 1.00
N LEU A 281 -23.00 -41.57 -0.07
CA LEU A 281 -21.96 -40.54 -0.13
C LEU A 281 -22.53 -39.11 -0.14
N ARG A 282 -23.70 -38.87 -0.75
CA ARG A 282 -24.40 -37.58 -0.63
C ARG A 282 -24.85 -37.31 0.80
N ASP A 283 -25.45 -38.32 1.42
CA ASP A 283 -26.04 -38.22 2.76
C ASP A 283 -24.98 -38.10 3.87
N ARG A 284 -23.69 -38.33 3.58
CA ARG A 284 -22.58 -38.09 4.50
C ARG A 284 -22.49 -36.63 4.92
N TYR A 285 -22.80 -35.68 4.03
CA TYR A 285 -22.65 -34.27 4.33
C TYR A 285 -24.00 -33.62 4.63
N GLN A 286 -24.22 -33.29 5.90
CA GLN A 286 -25.36 -32.48 6.35
C GLN A 286 -24.82 -31.33 7.18
N ALA A 287 -24.97 -30.10 6.70
CA ALA A 287 -24.48 -28.91 7.38
C ALA A 287 -25.63 -27.94 7.71
N ILE A 288 -25.69 -27.48 8.96
CA ILE A 288 -26.54 -26.37 9.37
C ILE A 288 -25.78 -25.07 9.08
N THR A 289 -26.27 -24.31 8.11
CA THR A 289 -25.81 -22.94 7.83
C THR A 289 -26.95 -21.97 8.13
N PRO A 290 -26.76 -20.94 8.98
CA PRO A 290 -27.78 -19.92 9.22
C PRO A 290 -28.19 -19.25 7.90
N ASP A 291 -29.45 -18.84 7.77
CA ASP A 291 -29.89 -18.02 6.65
C ASP A 291 -29.03 -16.72 6.63
N PRO A 292 -28.37 -16.39 5.51
CA PRO A 292 -27.55 -15.18 5.40
C PRO A 292 -28.30 -13.89 5.77
N VAL A 293 -29.61 -13.84 5.53
CA VAL A 293 -30.47 -12.70 5.89
C VAL A 293 -30.70 -12.65 7.40
N GLU A 294 -31.00 -13.77 8.04
CA GLU A 294 -31.16 -13.81 9.51
C GLU A 294 -29.86 -13.50 10.24
N ALA A 295 -28.72 -13.99 9.75
CA ALA A 295 -27.41 -13.67 10.28
C ALA A 295 -27.07 -12.18 10.11
N GLU A 296 -27.48 -11.57 9.00
CA GLU A 296 -27.30 -10.14 8.74
C GLU A 296 -28.06 -9.29 9.76
N PHE A 297 -29.36 -9.55 9.98
CA PHE A 297 -30.16 -8.83 10.97
C PHE A 297 -29.69 -9.08 12.42
N ALA A 298 -29.30 -10.31 12.76
CA ALA A 298 -28.75 -10.62 14.09
C ALA A 298 -27.48 -9.81 14.37
N SER A 299 -26.60 -9.65 13.37
CA SER A 299 -25.39 -8.83 13.48
C SER A 299 -25.64 -7.32 13.41
N ALA A 300 -26.81 -6.89 12.94
CA ALA A 300 -27.14 -5.47 12.79
C ALA A 300 -27.49 -4.79 14.12
N VAL A 301 -27.85 -5.56 15.16
CA VAL A 301 -28.10 -5.05 16.53
C VAL A 301 -26.88 -4.33 17.10
N ASP A 302 -25.68 -4.74 16.71
CA ASP A 302 -24.41 -4.20 17.19
C ASP A 302 -23.92 -2.97 16.39
N LEU A 303 -24.63 -2.54 15.35
CA LEU A 303 -24.20 -1.40 14.53
C LEU A 303 -24.39 -0.07 15.28
N PRO A 304 -23.33 0.76 15.40
CA PRO A 304 -23.42 2.10 15.98
C PRO A 304 -24.36 3.00 15.16
N ARG A 305 -25.24 3.72 15.86
CA ARG A 305 -26.07 4.77 15.25
C ARG A 305 -25.19 5.90 14.70
N GLY A 306 -25.61 6.50 13.61
CA GLY A 306 -24.98 7.70 13.04
C GLY A 306 -23.72 7.42 12.23
N SER A 307 -23.36 6.16 12.01
CA SER A 307 -22.14 5.79 11.31
C SER A 307 -22.35 4.57 10.42
N ILE A 308 -21.51 4.47 9.40
CA ILE A 308 -21.47 3.33 8.49
C ILE A 308 -20.24 2.51 8.83
N VAL A 309 -20.46 1.29 9.30
CA VAL A 309 -19.39 0.34 9.60
C VAL A 309 -18.98 -0.35 8.31
N THR A 310 -17.73 -0.16 7.90
CA THR A 310 -17.13 -0.75 6.71
C THR A 310 -16.14 -1.83 7.11
N GLN A 311 -16.31 -3.02 6.53
CA GLN A 311 -15.51 -4.20 6.77
C GLN A 311 -14.85 -4.66 5.47
N LEU A 312 -13.60 -5.11 5.58
CA LEU A 312 -12.84 -5.68 4.47
C LEU A 312 -12.64 -7.19 4.70
N PHE A 313 -12.92 -8.00 3.67
CA PHE A 313 -12.73 -9.45 3.71
C PHE A 313 -11.73 -9.86 2.63
N GLU A 314 -10.51 -10.17 3.05
CA GLU A 314 -9.41 -10.55 2.18
C GLU A 314 -9.41 -12.06 1.80
N LYS A 315 -8.53 -12.41 0.86
CA LYS A 315 -8.26 -13.77 0.35
C LYS A 315 -9.49 -14.40 -0.29
N LEU A 316 -10.23 -13.64 -1.08
CA LEU A 316 -11.36 -14.18 -1.83
C LEU A 316 -10.87 -15.12 -2.95
N PRO A 317 -11.49 -16.29 -3.14
CA PRO A 317 -11.24 -17.14 -4.30
C PRO A 317 -11.48 -16.41 -5.64
N PRO A 318 -10.79 -16.79 -6.71
CA PRO A 318 -11.16 -16.37 -8.06
C PRO A 318 -12.59 -16.82 -8.40
N GLY A 319 -13.42 -15.93 -8.96
CA GLY A 319 -14.82 -16.23 -9.33
C GLY A 319 -15.77 -16.41 -8.14
N THR A 320 -15.45 -15.84 -6.98
CA THR A 320 -16.23 -15.97 -5.74
C THR A 320 -17.67 -15.47 -5.90
N ALA A 321 -18.63 -16.31 -5.49
CA ALA A 321 -20.01 -15.92 -5.29
C ALA A 321 -20.11 -14.92 -4.12
N TRP A 322 -21.09 -14.01 -4.17
CA TRP A 322 -21.38 -12.97 -3.17
C TRP A 322 -21.58 -13.46 -1.71
N THR A 323 -21.66 -14.77 -1.51
CA THR A 323 -21.83 -15.43 -0.22
C THR A 323 -20.49 -15.67 0.48
N LEU A 324 -20.27 -14.94 1.58
CA LEU A 324 -19.12 -15.10 2.48
C LEU A 324 -19.49 -15.89 3.74
N ASN A 325 -20.02 -17.10 3.59
CA ASN A 325 -20.42 -17.89 4.76
C ASN A 325 -19.21 -18.07 5.70
N LYS A 326 -19.34 -17.58 6.94
CA LYS A 326 -18.40 -17.74 8.06
C LYS A 326 -17.02 -17.05 7.95
N ARG A 327 -16.82 -16.09 7.05
CA ARG A 327 -15.55 -15.31 7.01
C ARG A 327 -15.60 -14.12 7.97
N GLU A 328 -14.53 -13.94 8.75
CA GLU A 328 -14.30 -12.74 9.55
C GLU A 328 -13.68 -11.62 8.70
N SER A 329 -14.02 -10.38 9.05
CA SER A 329 -13.39 -9.21 8.44
C SER A 329 -11.94 -9.11 8.89
N THR A 330 -11.02 -8.90 7.96
CA THR A 330 -9.60 -8.65 8.26
C THR A 330 -9.33 -7.22 8.69
N PHE A 331 -10.27 -6.31 8.43
CA PHE A 331 -10.18 -4.91 8.84
C PHE A 331 -11.58 -4.29 8.93
N GLU A 332 -11.79 -3.38 9.87
CA GLU A 332 -13.06 -2.67 10.08
C GLU A 332 -12.80 -1.19 10.43
N TYR A 333 -13.61 -0.29 9.90
CA TYR A 333 -13.58 1.14 10.21
C TYR A 333 -14.96 1.79 10.00
N ALA A 334 -15.16 3.00 10.53
CA ALA A 334 -16.40 3.75 10.38
C ALA A 334 -16.23 4.97 9.45
N GLN A 335 -17.31 5.35 8.75
CA GLN A 335 -17.33 6.54 7.90
C GLN A 335 -18.74 7.18 7.82
N PRO A 336 -18.87 8.45 7.39
CA PRO A 336 -20.12 9.21 7.54
C PRO A 336 -21.17 8.95 6.43
N SER A 337 -20.75 8.48 5.26
CA SER A 337 -21.61 8.31 4.07
C SER A 337 -21.26 7.04 3.29
N PHE A 338 -22.20 6.48 2.53
CA PHE A 338 -21.94 5.39 1.58
C PHE A 338 -21.23 5.96 0.35
N ALA A 339 -20.03 6.50 0.53
CA ALA A 339 -19.16 7.02 -0.51
C ALA A 339 -17.73 6.62 -0.17
N PHE A 340 -17.02 6.08 -1.15
CA PHE A 340 -15.69 5.52 -0.98
C PHE A 340 -14.79 6.06 -2.08
N VAL A 341 -13.74 6.75 -1.67
CA VAL A 341 -12.70 7.32 -2.55
C VAL A 341 -11.38 6.54 -2.45
N GLY A 342 -11.42 5.42 -1.72
CA GLY A 342 -10.31 4.58 -1.35
C GLY A 342 -10.70 3.68 -0.18
N TYR A 343 -9.73 2.95 0.35
CA TYR A 343 -9.85 2.11 1.54
C TYR A 343 -8.56 2.26 2.36
N PRO A 344 -8.59 2.01 3.68
CA PRO A 344 -7.40 2.08 4.52
C PRO A 344 -6.28 1.21 3.95
N LYS A 345 -5.03 1.63 4.03
CA LYS A 345 -3.88 0.82 3.64
C LYS A 345 -3.71 -0.36 4.60
N LYS A 346 -3.00 -1.38 4.13
CA LYS A 346 -2.56 -2.49 4.96
C LYS A 346 -1.11 -2.26 5.35
N TYR A 347 -0.78 -2.55 6.60
CA TYR A 347 0.58 -2.46 7.12
C TYR A 347 1.03 -3.84 7.56
N ASN A 348 2.28 -4.18 7.23
CA ASN A 348 2.89 -5.38 7.77
C ASN A 348 3.24 -5.17 9.26
N SER A 349 3.83 -6.21 9.85
CA SER A 349 4.17 -6.24 11.26
C SER A 349 5.22 -5.18 11.67
N THR A 350 5.92 -4.52 10.74
CA THR A 350 6.90 -3.45 11.01
C THR A 350 6.33 -2.04 10.81
N GLY A 351 5.05 -1.92 10.46
CA GLY A 351 4.41 -0.64 10.12
C GLY A 351 4.76 -0.15 8.71
N VAL A 352 5.18 -1.05 7.81
CA VAL A 352 5.44 -0.72 6.41
C VAL A 352 4.22 -1.09 5.55
N ILE A 353 3.89 -0.24 4.57
CA ILE A 353 2.77 -0.46 3.62
C ILE A 353 2.93 -1.83 2.96
N ASP A 354 1.89 -2.65 3.00
CA ASP A 354 1.83 -4.02 2.48
C ASP A 354 0.65 -4.22 1.53
N ASP A 355 0.70 -5.28 0.74
CA ASP A 355 -0.31 -5.58 -0.26
C ASP A 355 -1.56 -6.23 0.37
N ARG A 356 -2.72 -5.67 0.01
CA ARG A 356 -4.02 -6.31 0.25
C ARG A 356 -4.22 -7.45 -0.74
N SER A 357 -4.91 -8.52 -0.32
CA SER A 357 -5.25 -9.61 -1.26
C SER A 357 -6.06 -9.09 -2.45
N ASN A 358 -5.83 -9.67 -3.63
CA ASN A 358 -6.60 -9.37 -4.84
C ASN A 358 -7.31 -10.66 -5.33
N PRO A 359 -8.66 -10.73 -5.35
CA PRO A 359 -9.62 -9.71 -4.92
C PRO A 359 -9.91 -9.70 -3.41
N PHE A 360 -10.63 -8.68 -2.93
CA PHE A 360 -11.24 -8.62 -1.58
C PHE A 360 -12.68 -8.09 -1.63
N LEU A 361 -13.50 -8.36 -0.59
CA LEU A 361 -14.84 -7.76 -0.46
C LEU A 361 -14.77 -6.55 0.47
N LEU A 362 -15.35 -5.43 0.05
CA LEU A 362 -15.75 -4.32 0.91
C LEU A 362 -17.23 -4.47 1.24
N ARG A 363 -17.58 -4.47 2.53
CA ARG A 363 -18.97 -4.47 3.01
C ARG A 363 -19.19 -3.29 3.93
N ALA A 364 -20.12 -2.40 3.57
CA ALA A 364 -20.53 -1.28 4.39
C ALA A 364 -21.95 -1.48 4.89
N ARG A 365 -22.18 -1.29 6.19
CA ARG A 365 -23.47 -1.51 6.85
C ARG A 365 -23.84 -0.33 7.74
N ALA A 366 -25.13 -0.02 7.78
CA ALA A 366 -25.64 1.02 8.65
C ALA A 366 -27.07 0.74 9.09
N ARG A 367 -27.42 1.26 10.27
CA ARG A 367 -28.79 1.40 10.72
C ARG A 367 -29.27 2.80 10.33
N ARG A 368 -30.43 2.89 9.71
CA ARG A 368 -31.08 4.17 9.40
C ARG A 368 -32.48 4.18 9.99
N VAL A 369 -32.83 5.27 10.68
CA VAL A 369 -34.19 5.50 11.16
C VAL A 369 -34.90 6.44 10.18
N VAL A 370 -36.07 6.03 9.69
CA VAL A 370 -36.95 6.81 8.82
C VAL A 370 -38.13 7.29 9.65
N LEU A 371 -38.32 8.60 9.72
CA LEU A 371 -39.44 9.21 10.44
C LEU A 371 -40.74 9.16 9.63
N ALA A 372 -41.90 9.31 10.28
CA ALA A 372 -43.21 9.28 9.62
C ALA A 372 -43.34 10.28 8.45
N ASN A 373 -42.75 11.47 8.58
CA ASN A 373 -42.72 12.52 7.55
C ASN A 373 -41.67 12.28 6.45
N GLU A 374 -40.82 11.28 6.62
CA GLU A 374 -39.79 10.86 5.68
C GLU A 374 -40.17 9.57 4.96
N ALA A 375 -41.14 8.81 5.47
CA ALA A 375 -41.64 7.61 4.80
C ALA A 375 -42.23 7.94 3.41
N GLY A 376 -42.05 7.03 2.47
CA GLY A 376 -42.55 7.18 1.10
C GLY A 376 -41.61 6.58 0.05
N GLU A 377 -41.87 6.93 -1.20
CA GLU A 377 -41.09 6.50 -2.35
C GLU A 377 -39.76 7.27 -2.45
N TYR A 378 -38.69 6.53 -2.74
CA TYR A 378 -37.34 7.05 -2.99
C TYR A 378 -36.75 6.43 -4.25
N GLN A 379 -35.90 7.21 -4.92
CA GLN A 379 -34.96 6.73 -5.92
C GLN A 379 -33.61 6.48 -5.25
N ILE A 380 -33.04 5.31 -5.49
CA ILE A 380 -31.69 4.91 -5.09
C ILE A 380 -30.81 4.88 -6.34
N LEU A 381 -29.62 5.45 -6.23
CA LEU A 381 -28.56 5.38 -7.23
C LEU A 381 -27.34 4.69 -6.62
N VAL A 382 -26.90 3.59 -7.24
CA VAL A 382 -25.62 2.95 -6.92
C VAL A 382 -24.64 3.24 -8.06
N ARG A 383 -23.49 3.82 -7.71
CA ARG A 383 -22.35 4.05 -8.60
C ARG A 383 -21.22 3.14 -8.20
N SER A 384 -20.67 2.40 -9.17
CA SER A 384 -19.52 1.53 -8.91
C SER A 384 -18.80 1.17 -10.20
N LYS A 385 -17.47 1.19 -10.14
CA LYS A 385 -16.59 0.54 -11.14
C LYS A 385 -16.58 -0.98 -11.01
N ASN A 386 -16.60 -1.44 -9.75
CA ASN A 386 -16.55 -2.83 -9.36
C ASN A 386 -17.95 -3.46 -9.37
N ALA A 387 -18.01 -4.79 -9.28
CA ALA A 387 -19.27 -5.45 -8.97
C ALA A 387 -19.73 -5.00 -7.58
N ALA A 388 -20.92 -4.40 -7.48
CA ALA A 388 -21.51 -3.95 -6.23
C ALA A 388 -22.98 -4.40 -6.09
N ARG A 389 -23.42 -4.65 -4.86
CA ARG A 389 -24.80 -4.97 -4.49
C ARG A 389 -25.24 -4.15 -3.29
N PHE A 390 -26.39 -3.51 -3.41
CA PHE A 390 -26.99 -2.73 -2.34
C PHE A 390 -28.29 -3.38 -1.87
N TYR A 391 -28.42 -3.50 -0.56
CA TYR A 391 -29.53 -4.14 0.12
C TYR A 391 -30.18 -3.19 1.11
N ILE A 392 -31.50 -3.32 1.25
CA ILE A 392 -32.29 -2.72 2.32
C ILE A 392 -33.08 -3.85 2.97
N ASP A 393 -32.92 -4.04 4.28
CA ASP A 393 -33.60 -5.07 5.05
C ASP A 393 -33.43 -6.48 4.44
N GLY A 394 -32.21 -6.80 4.02
CA GLY A 394 -31.86 -8.08 3.39
C GLY A 394 -32.37 -8.24 1.95
N LYS A 395 -33.18 -7.31 1.42
CA LYS A 395 -33.67 -7.34 0.03
C LYS A 395 -32.69 -6.63 -0.89
N LEU A 396 -32.30 -7.29 -1.97
CA LEU A 396 -31.45 -6.67 -3.00
C LEU A 396 -32.24 -5.57 -3.73
N VAL A 397 -31.72 -4.34 -3.67
CA VAL A 397 -32.34 -3.15 -4.27
C VAL A 397 -31.69 -2.80 -5.60
N ALA A 398 -30.36 -2.80 -5.66
CA ALA A 398 -29.60 -2.42 -6.84
C ALA A 398 -28.31 -3.25 -6.93
N GLN A 399 -27.85 -3.52 -8.16
CA GLN A 399 -26.63 -4.25 -8.42
C GLN A 399 -25.93 -3.71 -9.68
N THR A 400 -24.60 -3.60 -9.65
CA THR A 400 -23.75 -3.37 -10.83
C THR A 400 -23.08 -4.68 -11.28
N GLY A 401 -22.63 -4.73 -12.54
CA GLY A 401 -21.97 -5.89 -13.14
C GLY A 401 -20.48 -5.97 -12.81
N GLU A 402 -19.89 -7.15 -13.07
CA GLU A 402 -18.45 -7.36 -12.95
C GLU A 402 -17.68 -6.56 -14.01
N THR A 403 -16.55 -5.98 -13.60
CA THR A 403 -15.63 -5.31 -14.53
C THR A 403 -14.94 -6.35 -15.38
N SER A 404 -15.10 -6.27 -16.71
CA SER A 404 -14.39 -7.15 -17.63
C SER A 404 -12.94 -6.70 -17.80
N ARG A 405 -12.03 -7.68 -17.90
CA ARG A 405 -10.65 -7.41 -18.32
C ARG A 405 -10.64 -7.17 -19.84
N ASN A 406 -9.99 -6.08 -20.26
CA ASN A 406 -9.67 -5.86 -21.66
C ASN A 406 -8.26 -6.44 -21.90
N ALA A 407 -8.18 -7.68 -22.35
CA ALA A 407 -6.92 -8.41 -22.49
C ALA A 407 -6.39 -8.36 -23.92
N SER A 408 -7.30 -8.48 -24.89
CA SER A 408 -6.98 -8.67 -26.31
C SER A 408 -6.87 -7.36 -27.08
N GLY A 409 -7.38 -6.25 -26.54
CA GLY A 409 -7.42 -4.97 -27.25
C GLY A 409 -8.44 -4.95 -28.40
N HIS A 410 -9.25 -6.00 -28.50
CA HIS A 410 -10.35 -6.14 -29.47
C HIS A 410 -11.72 -6.13 -28.79
N GLU A 411 -11.78 -6.00 -27.46
CA GLU A 411 -13.03 -5.84 -26.73
C GLU A 411 -13.69 -4.48 -27.03
N GLU A 412 -15.02 -4.42 -26.93
CA GLU A 412 -15.75 -3.16 -27.07
C GLU A 412 -15.30 -2.14 -26.02
N VAL A 413 -15.15 -0.90 -26.47
CA VAL A 413 -14.87 0.21 -25.57
C VAL A 413 -16.13 0.47 -24.73
N PRO A 414 -16.03 0.50 -23.39
CA PRO A 414 -17.13 0.96 -22.56
C PRO A 414 -17.53 2.39 -22.91
N GLU A 415 -18.83 2.60 -23.06
CA GLU A 415 -19.37 3.95 -23.17
C GLU A 415 -19.22 4.67 -21.83
N SER A 416 -18.94 5.97 -21.88
CA SER A 416 -18.93 6.83 -20.71
C SER A 416 -20.35 7.01 -20.17
N VAL A 417 -20.51 6.99 -18.85
CA VAL A 417 -21.81 7.28 -18.24
C VAL A 417 -22.05 8.80 -18.28
N ALA A 418 -22.78 9.25 -19.28
CA ALA A 418 -23.28 10.61 -19.38
C ALA A 418 -24.66 10.69 -18.74
N SER A 419 -24.78 11.50 -17.68
CA SER A 419 -26.09 11.79 -17.08
C SER A 419 -26.68 13.05 -17.71
N ASP A 420 -27.92 12.93 -18.22
CA ASP A 420 -28.72 14.07 -18.66
C ASP A 420 -29.21 14.96 -17.50
N ARG A 421 -28.94 14.53 -16.26
CA ARG A 421 -29.24 15.30 -15.03
C ARG A 421 -28.16 16.34 -14.74
N SER A 422 -28.56 17.50 -14.23
CA SER A 422 -27.65 18.58 -13.81
C SER A 422 -27.16 18.43 -12.37
N ASP A 423 -27.87 17.67 -11.54
CA ASP A 423 -27.51 17.39 -10.14
C ASP A 423 -26.50 16.25 -9.98
N LEU A 424 -26.12 15.60 -11.08
CA LEU A 424 -25.17 14.48 -11.11
C LEU A 424 -23.91 14.86 -11.91
N ARG A 425 -22.74 14.70 -11.29
CA ARG A 425 -21.45 14.78 -11.99
C ARG A 425 -21.23 13.60 -12.94
N GLU A 426 -20.39 13.82 -13.96
CA GLU A 426 -19.96 12.79 -14.91
C GLU A 426 -18.97 11.82 -14.28
N LEU A 427 -19.02 10.55 -14.69
CA LEU A 427 -18.16 9.49 -14.18
C LEU A 427 -17.00 9.18 -15.13
N PRO A 428 -15.85 8.74 -14.60
CA PRO A 428 -14.77 8.24 -15.45
C PRO A 428 -15.20 6.96 -16.19
N PRO A 429 -14.51 6.57 -17.28
CA PRO A 429 -14.88 5.40 -18.06
C PRO A 429 -14.81 4.14 -17.19
N GLY A 430 -15.71 3.19 -17.43
CA GLY A 430 -15.75 1.92 -16.71
C GLY A 430 -16.56 1.94 -15.40
N CYS A 431 -16.97 3.10 -14.91
CA CYS A 431 -17.98 3.19 -13.85
C CYS A 431 -19.38 2.85 -14.39
N GLN A 432 -20.23 2.28 -13.54
CA GLN A 432 -21.60 1.89 -13.86
C GLN A 432 -22.57 2.60 -12.93
N GLU A 433 -23.77 2.91 -13.44
CA GLU A 433 -24.89 3.46 -12.68
C GLU A 433 -26.05 2.46 -12.66
N GLN A 434 -26.61 2.21 -11.47
CA GLN A 434 -27.83 1.45 -11.30
C GLN A 434 -28.85 2.27 -10.50
N PHE A 435 -30.00 2.51 -11.12
CA PHE A 435 -31.15 3.14 -10.46
C PHE A 435 -32.13 2.08 -9.95
N ALA A 436 -32.78 2.35 -8.82
CA ALA A 436 -33.87 1.56 -8.28
C ALA A 436 -34.88 2.46 -7.57
N THR A 437 -36.15 2.08 -7.59
CA THR A 437 -37.20 2.72 -6.79
C THR A 437 -37.50 1.84 -5.59
N VAL A 438 -37.54 2.44 -4.41
CA VAL A 438 -37.85 1.75 -3.15
C VAL A 438 -38.87 2.54 -2.35
N GLU A 439 -39.68 1.83 -1.57
CA GLU A 439 -40.56 2.44 -0.58
C GLU A 439 -39.95 2.25 0.81
N LEU A 440 -39.65 3.35 1.50
CA LEU A 440 -39.16 3.32 2.88
C LEU A 440 -40.32 3.60 3.82
N THR A 441 -40.53 2.70 4.78
CA THR A 441 -41.58 2.83 5.79
C THR A 441 -41.08 3.61 7.00
N GLU A 442 -42.00 4.10 7.84
CA GLU A 442 -41.60 4.61 9.15
C GLU A 442 -40.96 3.49 9.98
N GLY A 443 -39.82 3.78 10.60
CA GLY A 443 -39.12 2.85 11.47
C GLY A 443 -37.65 2.68 11.10
N GLU A 444 -37.09 1.56 11.52
CA GLU A 444 -35.68 1.26 11.34
C GLU A 444 -35.44 0.36 10.14
N HIS A 445 -34.43 0.72 9.36
CA HIS A 445 -33.98 0.00 8.19
C HIS A 445 -32.49 -0.34 8.32
N ILE A 446 -32.12 -1.54 7.87
CA ILE A 446 -30.73 -1.97 7.76
C ILE A 446 -30.27 -1.82 6.32
N LEU A 447 -29.21 -1.04 6.13
CA LEU A 447 -28.60 -0.76 4.85
C LEU A 447 -27.31 -1.54 4.72
N ARG A 448 -27.08 -2.15 3.55
CA ARG A 448 -25.83 -2.88 3.26
C ARG A 448 -25.37 -2.67 1.82
N LEU A 449 -24.12 -2.28 1.64
CA LEU A 449 -23.42 -2.23 0.36
C LEU A 449 -22.28 -3.26 0.38
N ASP A 450 -22.29 -4.19 -0.57
CA ASP A 450 -21.18 -5.12 -0.82
C ASP A 450 -20.52 -4.77 -2.16
N ALA A 451 -19.20 -4.72 -2.22
CA ALA A 451 -18.43 -4.53 -3.45
C ALA A 451 -17.22 -5.47 -3.52
N ILE A 452 -17.07 -6.22 -4.61
CA ILE A 452 -15.89 -7.06 -4.86
C ILE A 452 -14.85 -6.23 -5.59
N VAL A 453 -13.74 -5.93 -4.90
CA VAL A 453 -12.69 -5.04 -5.39
C VAL A 453 -11.55 -5.84 -6.00
N GLY A 454 -11.18 -5.50 -7.23
CA GLY A 454 -10.13 -6.19 -7.99
C GLY A 454 -10.62 -7.46 -8.69
N GLY A 455 -9.71 -8.41 -8.89
CA GLY A 455 -9.92 -9.63 -9.64
C GLY A 455 -8.69 -10.01 -10.47
N SER A 456 -8.77 -11.15 -11.17
CA SER A 456 -7.65 -11.65 -11.98
C SER A 456 -7.26 -10.66 -13.08
N GLY A 457 -6.15 -9.95 -12.88
CA GLY A 457 -5.64 -8.93 -13.81
C GLY A 457 -6.28 -7.55 -13.70
N LEU A 458 -7.11 -7.30 -12.67
CA LEU A 458 -7.70 -6.00 -12.36
C LEU A 458 -6.96 -5.33 -11.21
N ARG A 459 -6.94 -3.98 -11.20
CA ARG A 459 -6.39 -3.20 -10.07
C ARG A 459 -7.40 -3.08 -8.93
N LEU A 460 -6.91 -2.74 -7.74
CA LEU A 460 -7.71 -2.69 -6.51
C LEU A 460 -8.48 -1.37 -6.33
N GLU A 461 -8.78 -0.63 -7.39
CA GLU A 461 -9.33 0.73 -7.28
C GLU A 461 -10.84 0.75 -7.04
N LEU A 462 -11.31 1.69 -6.23
CA LEU A 462 -12.74 1.97 -6.04
C LEU A 462 -13.26 3.09 -6.94
N ASP A 463 -12.42 4.10 -7.20
CA ASP A 463 -12.76 5.39 -7.81
C ASP A 463 -13.96 6.06 -7.12
N GLU A 464 -15.14 6.03 -7.74
CA GLU A 464 -16.40 6.52 -7.17
C GLU A 464 -17.33 5.33 -6.91
N LEU A 465 -17.14 4.66 -5.77
CA LEU A 465 -18.11 3.72 -5.22
C LEU A 465 -19.02 4.48 -4.26
N CYS A 466 -20.31 4.62 -4.60
CA CYS A 466 -21.24 5.27 -3.69
C CYS A 466 -22.70 4.80 -3.83
N VAL A 467 -23.50 5.10 -2.81
CA VAL A 467 -24.96 5.01 -2.82
C VAL A 467 -25.52 6.39 -2.56
N ALA A 468 -26.46 6.82 -3.40
CA ALA A 468 -27.19 8.08 -3.27
C ALA A 468 -28.70 7.85 -3.26
N ILE A 469 -29.42 8.79 -2.68
CA ILE A 469 -30.87 8.74 -2.47
C ILE A 469 -31.51 10.07 -2.83
N ALA A 470 -32.71 10.04 -3.41
CA ALA A 470 -33.54 11.21 -3.70
C ALA A 470 -35.02 10.86 -3.55
N LYS A 471 -35.86 11.81 -3.16
CA LYS A 471 -37.31 11.68 -3.40
C LYS A 471 -37.61 11.93 -4.89
N PRO A 472 -38.72 11.40 -5.43
CA PRO A 472 -39.11 11.67 -6.81
C PRO A 472 -39.12 13.18 -7.13
N GLY A 473 -38.33 13.59 -8.12
CA GLY A 473 -38.22 14.99 -8.57
C GLY A 473 -37.22 15.86 -7.79
N GLU A 474 -36.59 15.35 -6.74
CA GLU A 474 -35.55 16.03 -5.97
C GLU A 474 -34.13 15.66 -6.48
N PRO A 475 -33.11 16.50 -6.21
CA PRO A 475 -31.73 16.19 -6.54
C PRO A 475 -31.18 15.05 -5.67
N PHE A 476 -30.26 14.25 -6.22
CA PHE A 476 -29.59 13.20 -5.47
C PHE A 476 -28.60 13.74 -4.44
N ALA A 477 -28.60 13.11 -3.27
CA ALA A 477 -27.59 13.29 -2.24
C ALA A 477 -27.01 11.95 -1.79
N LEU A 478 -25.76 11.95 -1.33
CA LEU A 478 -25.10 10.77 -0.77
C LEU A 478 -25.91 10.21 0.41
N LEU A 479 -26.04 8.89 0.42
CA LEU A 479 -26.74 8.18 1.48
C LEU A 479 -25.89 8.17 2.76
N SER A 480 -26.37 8.85 3.81
CA SER A 480 -25.78 8.84 5.15
C SER A 480 -26.56 7.93 6.11
N ALA A 481 -25.95 7.57 7.25
CA ALA A 481 -26.59 6.71 8.25
C ALA A 481 -27.81 7.38 8.91
N ASP A 482 -27.67 8.60 9.44
CA ASP A 482 -28.70 9.27 10.27
C ASP A 482 -28.96 10.74 9.88
N GLY A 483 -28.98 11.07 8.59
CA GLY A 483 -29.41 12.42 8.15
C GLY A 483 -28.39 13.52 8.42
N ALA A 484 -27.09 13.20 8.40
CA ALA A 484 -26.04 14.20 8.21
C ALA A 484 -26.37 15.08 6.98
N ALA A 485 -25.89 16.33 6.99
CA ALA A 485 -26.20 17.30 5.93
C ALA A 485 -26.04 16.65 4.54
N PRO A 486 -27.08 16.71 3.68
CA PRO A 486 -27.08 15.99 2.41
C PRO A 486 -25.95 16.52 1.53
N VAL A 487 -25.01 15.65 1.18
CA VAL A 487 -23.94 15.98 0.24
C VAL A 487 -24.46 15.72 -1.17
N SER A 488 -24.68 16.78 -1.96
CA SER A 488 -25.09 16.65 -3.35
C SER A 488 -24.01 15.99 -4.21
N LEU A 489 -24.40 15.40 -5.35
CA LEU A 489 -23.47 14.80 -6.31
C LEU A 489 -22.99 15.78 -7.41
N THR A 490 -22.98 17.08 -7.13
CA THR A 490 -22.31 18.07 -7.98
C THR A 490 -20.79 17.94 -7.88
N GLU A 491 -20.06 18.42 -8.88
CA GLU A 491 -18.58 18.32 -8.89
C GLU A 491 -17.94 19.00 -7.66
N GLU A 492 -18.46 20.16 -7.27
CA GLU A 492 -17.94 20.94 -6.14
C GLU A 492 -18.18 20.23 -4.80
N ALA A 493 -19.42 19.78 -4.55
CA ALA A 493 -19.77 19.09 -3.31
C ALA A 493 -19.05 17.74 -3.19
N TRP A 494 -18.95 16.98 -4.30
CA TRP A 494 -18.21 15.72 -4.32
C TRP A 494 -16.72 15.94 -4.05
N SER A 495 -16.10 16.96 -4.65
CA SER A 495 -14.66 17.22 -4.43
C SER A 495 -14.36 17.57 -2.98
N ALA A 496 -15.18 18.41 -2.34
CA ALA A 496 -15.03 18.74 -0.93
C ALA A 496 -15.17 17.50 -0.04
N HIS A 497 -16.20 16.69 -0.29
CA HIS A 497 -16.43 15.45 0.45
C HIS A 497 -15.33 14.40 0.24
N ARG A 498 -14.77 14.31 -0.97
CA ARG A 498 -13.62 13.45 -1.27
C ARG A 498 -12.40 13.85 -0.44
N ASP A 499 -12.15 15.14 -0.27
CA ASP A 499 -11.03 15.62 0.53
C ASP A 499 -11.24 15.25 2.01
N GLU A 500 -12.46 15.42 2.55
CA GLU A 500 -12.81 14.96 3.91
C GLU A 500 -12.59 13.45 4.11
N LEU A 501 -13.00 12.62 3.13
CA LEU A 501 -12.79 11.17 3.19
C LEU A 501 -11.30 10.79 3.08
N ARG A 502 -10.50 11.54 2.31
CA ARG A 502 -9.04 11.33 2.24
C ARG A 502 -8.37 11.63 3.57
N ASP A 503 -8.77 12.69 4.26
CA ASP A 503 -8.25 13.05 5.58
C ASP A 503 -8.65 12.01 6.65
N LEU A 504 -9.86 11.47 6.56
CA LEU A 504 -10.30 10.35 7.39
C LEU A 504 -9.42 9.11 7.16
N LEU A 505 -9.20 8.71 5.91
CA LEU A 505 -8.35 7.56 5.57
C LEU A 505 -6.90 7.78 6.03
N ALA A 506 -6.35 8.98 5.86
CA ALA A 506 -5.00 9.32 6.33
C ALA A 506 -4.87 9.20 7.86
N THR A 507 -5.92 9.55 8.59
CA THR A 507 -5.97 9.40 10.06
C THR A 507 -5.98 7.93 10.46
N ILE A 508 -6.86 7.13 9.85
CA ILE A 508 -6.95 5.67 10.08
C ILE A 508 -5.61 4.99 9.74
N ASP A 509 -5.01 5.37 8.62
CA ASP A 509 -3.73 4.82 8.15
C ASP A 509 -2.60 5.12 9.13
N ARG A 510 -2.55 6.33 9.71
CA ARG A 510 -1.58 6.68 10.76
C ARG A 510 -1.76 5.82 12.00
N GLU A 511 -2.99 5.70 12.51
CA GLU A 511 -3.28 4.89 13.71
C GLU A 511 -2.93 3.41 13.51
N ASN A 512 -3.28 2.85 12.34
CA ASN A 512 -2.97 1.47 11.98
C ASN A 512 -1.47 1.22 11.91
N ARG A 513 -0.73 2.14 11.27
CA ARG A 513 0.72 2.05 11.12
C ARG A 513 1.43 2.14 12.46
N GLU A 514 1.02 3.08 13.31
CA GLU A 514 1.52 3.21 14.68
C GLU A 514 1.32 1.90 15.43
N LEU A 515 0.08 1.39 15.48
CA LEU A 515 -0.28 0.12 16.14
C LEU A 515 0.57 -1.06 15.62
N ALA A 516 0.69 -1.20 14.30
CA ALA A 516 1.45 -2.28 13.68
C ALA A 516 2.94 -2.22 14.09
N SER A 517 3.51 -1.02 14.20
CA SER A 517 4.92 -0.83 14.54
C SER A 517 5.24 -0.96 16.05
N GLN A 518 4.23 -0.94 16.94
CA GLN A 518 4.44 -0.93 18.40
C GLN A 518 5.29 -2.09 18.90
N GLN A 519 5.12 -3.28 18.35
CA GLN A 519 5.89 -4.47 18.75
C GLN A 519 7.40 -4.34 18.45
N TRP A 520 7.79 -3.44 17.55
CA TRP A 520 9.19 -3.19 17.19
C TRP A 520 9.80 -2.01 17.95
N LYS A 521 9.02 -1.30 18.78
CA LYS A 521 9.51 -0.15 19.54
C LYS A 521 10.73 -0.51 20.40
N GLN A 522 10.63 -1.60 21.17
CA GLN A 522 11.75 -2.05 22.02
C GLN A 522 13.00 -2.47 21.22
N TYR A 523 12.84 -2.89 19.96
CA TYR A 523 13.98 -3.18 19.09
C TYR A 523 14.70 -1.87 18.69
N TRP A 524 13.95 -0.85 18.28
CA TRP A 524 14.52 0.46 17.94
C TRP A 524 15.09 1.19 19.15
N ASP A 525 14.41 1.16 20.29
CA ASP A 525 14.88 1.80 21.53
C ASP A 525 16.26 1.25 21.93
N ARG A 526 16.45 -0.08 21.89
CA ARG A 526 17.76 -0.72 22.18
C ARG A 526 18.84 -0.29 21.21
N ARG A 527 18.53 -0.28 19.91
CA ARG A 527 19.47 0.17 18.87
C ARG A 527 19.89 1.64 19.09
N HIS A 528 18.95 2.50 19.49
CA HIS A 528 19.24 3.89 19.81
C HIS A 528 20.02 4.05 21.12
N ASP A 529 19.76 3.24 22.13
CA ASP A 529 20.54 3.19 23.37
C ASP A 529 21.99 2.80 23.09
N ALA A 530 22.22 1.73 22.32
CA ALA A 530 23.57 1.30 21.92
C ALA A 530 24.32 2.41 21.15
N ALA A 531 23.63 3.07 20.22
CA ALA A 531 24.22 4.20 19.48
C ALA A 531 24.57 5.39 20.39
N ARG A 532 23.72 5.70 21.40
CA ARG A 532 23.99 6.72 22.41
C ARG A 532 25.21 6.38 23.25
N GLU A 533 25.27 5.16 23.78
CA GLU A 533 26.38 4.68 24.61
C GLU A 533 27.71 4.76 23.85
N ALA A 534 27.75 4.37 22.58
CA ALA A 534 28.95 4.47 21.74
C ALA A 534 29.45 5.92 21.60
N ILE A 535 28.53 6.88 21.44
CA ILE A 535 28.86 8.30 21.28
C ILE A 535 29.29 8.96 22.59
N GLU A 536 28.72 8.55 23.73
CA GLU A 536 29.06 9.06 25.05
C GLU A 536 30.49 8.68 25.49
N GLN A 537 31.03 7.57 24.97
CA GLN A 537 32.40 7.13 25.26
C GLN A 537 33.49 8.05 24.66
N THR A 538 33.14 8.89 23.68
CA THR A 538 34.07 9.83 23.05
C THR A 538 33.73 11.28 23.44
N PRO A 539 34.69 12.09 23.95
CA PRO A 539 34.42 13.49 24.30
C PRO A 539 33.89 14.29 23.10
N GLY A 540 32.78 14.98 23.28
CA GLY A 540 32.21 15.85 22.25
C GLY A 540 33.05 17.10 21.98
N PRO A 541 32.87 17.76 20.82
CA PRO A 541 33.56 19.01 20.53
C PRO A 541 33.06 20.12 21.47
N VAL A 542 34.00 20.89 22.02
CA VAL A 542 33.70 22.08 22.83
C VAL A 542 34.18 23.32 22.08
N PRO A 543 33.37 24.38 21.97
CA PRO A 543 33.85 25.66 21.44
C PRO A 543 35.04 26.15 22.27
N ALA A 544 36.09 26.63 21.63
CA ALA A 544 37.14 27.32 22.40
C ALA A 544 36.47 28.53 23.04
N GLY A 545 36.55 28.70 24.37
CA GLY A 545 35.87 29.76 25.13
C GLY A 545 36.38 31.18 24.80
N ILE A 546 36.25 31.59 23.55
CA ILE A 546 36.65 32.87 22.99
C ILE A 546 35.66 33.93 23.46
N THR A 547 36.18 35.04 23.96
CA THR A 547 35.39 36.27 24.16
C THR A 547 35.12 36.87 22.78
N SER A 548 33.89 36.67 22.28
CA SER A 548 33.40 37.24 21.02
C SER A 548 32.31 38.26 21.31
N ASP A 549 32.30 39.37 20.57
CA ASP A 549 31.21 40.37 20.60
C ASP A 549 30.00 39.92 19.76
N ILE A 550 30.09 38.78 19.06
CA ILE A 550 28.99 38.21 18.27
C ILE A 550 27.94 37.60 19.22
N ALA A 551 26.70 38.05 19.10
CA ALA A 551 25.60 37.55 19.92
C ALA A 551 25.30 36.06 19.66
N VAL A 552 25.29 35.27 20.73
CA VAL A 552 25.06 33.81 20.72
C VAL A 552 23.71 33.48 21.35
N TYR A 553 22.88 32.68 20.66
CA TYR A 553 21.68 32.09 21.24
C TYR A 553 21.89 30.62 21.65
N ASN A 554 22.55 29.82 20.81
CA ASN A 554 22.81 28.39 21.07
C ASN A 554 24.23 27.94 20.67
N GLU A 555 24.52 26.63 20.78
CA GLU A 555 25.86 26.08 20.45
C GLU A 555 26.25 26.26 18.98
N VAL A 556 25.28 26.24 18.05
CA VAL A 556 25.56 26.50 16.62
C VAL A 556 26.21 27.87 16.47
N ASP A 557 25.63 28.88 17.12
CA ASP A 557 26.18 30.23 17.10
C ASP A 557 27.56 30.32 17.76
N ARG A 558 27.86 29.50 18.77
CA ARG A 558 29.19 29.48 19.41
C ARG A 558 30.27 28.98 18.46
N PHE A 559 30.03 27.90 17.74
CA PHE A 559 31.00 27.37 16.78
C PHE A 559 31.22 28.32 15.60
N ILE A 560 30.16 28.98 15.12
CA ILE A 560 30.27 29.99 14.06
C ILE A 560 31.00 31.23 14.57
N ALA A 561 30.64 31.74 15.74
CA ALA A 561 31.30 32.91 16.35
C ALA A 561 32.78 32.66 16.62
N GLU A 562 33.17 31.45 17.05
CA GLU A 562 34.58 31.05 17.20
C GLU A 562 35.34 31.25 15.88
N ARG A 563 34.81 30.75 14.76
CA ARG A 563 35.46 30.85 13.46
C ARG A 563 35.48 32.27 12.92
N LEU A 564 34.35 32.99 12.99
CA LEU A 564 34.25 34.37 12.51
C LEU A 564 35.18 35.32 13.29
N THR A 565 35.32 35.12 14.60
CA THR A 565 36.23 35.92 15.44
C THR A 565 37.69 35.66 15.08
N GLN A 566 38.06 34.40 14.78
CA GLN A 566 39.41 34.05 14.33
C GLN A 566 39.76 34.68 12.97
N GLU A 567 38.79 34.74 12.06
CA GLU A 567 38.96 35.28 10.70
C GLU A 567 38.67 36.80 10.61
N GLY A 568 38.21 37.43 11.70
CA GLY A 568 37.94 38.87 11.75
C GLY A 568 36.73 39.31 10.91
N VAL A 569 35.74 38.43 10.71
CA VAL A 569 34.58 38.65 9.85
C VAL A 569 33.35 39.07 10.68
N ALA A 570 32.66 40.12 10.22
CA ALA A 570 31.42 40.60 10.85
C ALA A 570 30.18 39.86 10.30
N THR A 571 29.16 39.72 11.14
CA THR A 571 27.88 39.10 10.77
C THR A 571 26.86 40.12 10.25
N SER A 572 25.94 39.70 9.36
CA SER A 572 24.77 40.52 9.00
C SER A 572 23.78 40.67 10.16
N GLU A 573 22.85 41.62 10.07
CA GLU A 573 21.81 41.84 11.08
C GLU A 573 20.81 40.69 11.14
N LEU A 574 20.03 40.58 12.22
CA LEU A 574 18.90 39.65 12.29
C LEU A 574 17.77 40.10 11.35
N THR A 575 17.04 39.14 10.78
CA THR A 575 15.84 39.43 9.99
C THR A 575 14.70 39.95 10.87
N ASP A 576 13.83 40.77 10.26
CA ASP A 576 12.56 41.12 10.86
C ASP A 576 11.62 39.89 10.96
N ASP A 577 10.50 40.06 11.66
CA ASP A 577 9.56 38.98 11.93
C ASP A 577 8.81 38.46 10.71
N TYR A 578 8.55 39.30 9.70
CA TYR A 578 7.89 38.87 8.47
C TYR A 578 8.83 37.99 7.63
N ALA A 579 10.06 38.46 7.44
CA ALA A 579 11.11 37.72 6.75
C ALA A 579 11.45 36.41 7.48
N PHE A 580 11.58 36.45 8.81
CA PHE A 580 11.78 35.25 9.63
C PHE A 580 10.64 34.24 9.43
N LEU A 581 9.38 34.67 9.59
CA LEU A 581 8.23 33.77 9.47
C LEU A 581 8.13 33.18 8.06
N ARG A 582 8.29 33.99 7.01
CA ARG A 582 8.28 33.53 5.62
C ARG A 582 9.39 32.49 5.38
N ARG A 583 10.62 32.79 5.80
CA ARG A 583 11.76 31.87 5.65
C ARG A 583 11.52 30.54 6.35
N VAL A 584 11.16 30.57 7.64
CA VAL A 584 11.01 29.34 8.43
C VAL A 584 9.83 28.51 7.91
N THR A 585 8.73 29.13 7.50
CA THR A 585 7.57 28.40 6.94
C THR A 585 7.95 27.73 5.61
N LEU A 586 8.70 28.40 4.74
CA LEU A 586 9.19 27.80 3.50
C LEU A 586 10.17 26.66 3.74
N ASP A 587 11.07 26.79 4.72
CA ASP A 587 12.08 25.77 5.03
C ASP A 587 11.54 24.56 5.81
N THR A 588 10.42 24.70 6.51
CA THR A 588 9.77 23.61 7.25
C THR A 588 8.67 22.95 6.42
N VAL A 589 7.65 23.73 6.02
CA VAL A 589 6.42 23.21 5.42
C VAL A 589 6.32 23.48 3.92
N GLY A 590 7.31 24.15 3.32
CA GLY A 590 7.45 24.25 1.87
C GLY A 590 6.51 25.23 1.16
N ILE A 591 5.68 25.95 1.89
CA ILE A 591 4.71 26.90 1.33
C ILE A 591 4.76 28.24 2.07
N VAL A 592 4.34 29.32 1.41
CA VAL A 592 4.23 30.64 2.06
C VAL A 592 3.21 30.60 3.21
N PRO A 593 3.44 31.34 4.32
CA PRO A 593 2.51 31.37 5.43
C PRO A 593 1.18 32.00 5.02
N SER A 594 0.08 31.41 5.49
CA SER A 594 -1.24 32.00 5.34
C SER A 594 -1.39 33.27 6.18
N ARG A 595 -2.34 34.16 5.82
CA ARG A 595 -2.59 35.38 6.61
C ARG A 595 -2.94 35.10 8.07
N SER A 596 -3.66 34.01 8.34
CA SER A 596 -3.98 33.60 9.72
C SER A 596 -2.71 33.19 10.48
N GLU A 597 -1.77 32.51 9.84
CA GLU A 597 -0.46 32.19 10.45
C GLU A 597 0.37 33.44 10.72
N VAL A 598 0.39 34.40 9.78
CA VAL A 598 1.05 35.70 9.97
C VAL A 598 0.43 36.46 11.16
N ALA A 599 -0.90 36.58 11.19
CA ALA A 599 -1.61 37.27 12.26
C ALA A 599 -1.37 36.61 13.63
N ASN A 600 -1.45 35.28 13.69
CA ASN A 600 -1.21 34.51 14.92
C ASN A 600 0.21 34.74 15.44
N PHE A 601 1.22 34.67 14.57
CA PHE A 601 2.61 34.88 14.96
C PHE A 601 2.89 36.29 15.47
N LEU A 602 2.38 37.33 14.78
CA LEU A 602 2.59 38.73 15.18
C LEU A 602 1.80 39.11 16.43
N SER A 603 0.69 38.42 16.71
CA SER A 603 -0.10 38.60 17.93
C SER A 603 0.60 38.03 19.17
N ASP A 604 1.47 37.02 19.01
CA ASP A 604 2.24 36.44 20.10
C ASP A 604 3.34 37.42 20.56
N LYS A 605 3.24 37.86 21.82
CA LYS A 605 4.20 38.78 22.45
C LYS A 605 5.22 38.05 23.34
N SER A 606 5.19 36.73 23.37
CA SER A 606 6.11 35.93 24.19
C SER A 606 7.55 36.08 23.69
N PRO A 607 8.56 36.15 24.58
CA PRO A 607 9.96 36.30 24.19
C PRO A 607 10.49 35.10 23.40
N ASP A 608 9.84 33.94 23.52
CA ASP A 608 10.13 32.67 22.84
C ASP A 608 9.24 32.42 21.59
N ARG A 609 8.51 33.43 21.09
CA ARG A 609 7.56 33.25 19.95
C ARG A 609 8.19 32.62 18.70
N ARG A 610 9.46 32.93 18.41
CA ARG A 610 10.19 32.36 17.27
C ARG A 610 10.45 30.87 17.47
N SER A 611 10.84 30.45 18.67
CA SER A 611 11.00 29.04 19.03
C SER A 611 9.66 28.30 18.98
N ARG A 612 8.59 28.90 19.51
CA ARG A 612 7.23 28.31 19.48
C ARG A 612 6.70 28.08 18.07
N VAL A 613 6.89 29.04 17.16
CA VAL A 613 6.46 28.85 15.77
C VAL A 613 7.32 27.83 15.03
N ILE A 614 8.62 27.72 15.35
CA ILE A 614 9.48 26.64 14.85
C ILE A 614 8.92 25.28 15.27
N ASP A 615 8.63 25.08 16.56
CA ASP A 615 8.10 23.81 17.07
C ASP A 615 6.76 23.47 16.41
N ARG A 616 5.83 24.44 16.35
CA ARG A 616 4.54 24.26 15.65
C ARG A 616 4.70 23.82 14.20
N LEU A 617 5.66 24.41 13.48
CA LEU A 617 5.88 24.12 12.06
C LEU A 617 6.63 22.80 11.83
N LEU A 618 7.47 22.36 12.76
CA LEU A 618 8.11 21.05 12.70
C LEU A 618 7.10 19.94 12.97
N ASP A 619 6.14 20.16 13.87
CA ASP A 619 5.06 19.21 14.17
C ASP A 619 3.91 19.24 13.13
N ASP A 620 3.99 20.11 12.12
CA ASP A 620 2.96 20.28 11.09
C ASP A 620 3.05 19.16 10.03
N PRO A 621 1.94 18.49 9.67
CA PRO A 621 1.94 17.45 8.63
C PRO A 621 2.51 17.89 7.27
N ARG A 622 2.45 19.19 6.95
CA ARG A 622 3.05 19.77 5.73
C ARG A 622 4.58 19.64 5.70
N TRP A 623 5.23 19.39 6.84
CA TRP A 623 6.64 18.98 6.90
C TRP A 623 6.90 17.80 5.96
N ALA A 624 6.03 16.79 5.98
CA ALA A 624 6.17 15.63 5.11
C ALA A 624 6.08 16.01 3.63
N ASP A 625 5.11 16.84 3.25
CA ASP A 625 4.95 17.32 1.87
C ASP A 625 6.23 18.01 1.36
N HIS A 626 6.87 18.84 2.19
CA HIS A 626 8.09 19.56 1.82
C HIS A 626 9.29 18.63 1.58
N TRP A 627 9.38 17.53 2.32
CA TRP A 627 10.53 16.61 2.27
C TRP A 627 10.48 15.60 1.13
N VAL A 628 9.30 15.19 0.68
CA VAL A 628 9.18 14.09 -0.29
C VAL A 628 9.88 14.41 -1.61
N GLY A 629 9.67 15.60 -2.18
CA GLY A 629 10.27 15.99 -3.47
C GLY A 629 11.81 15.92 -3.46
N TYR A 630 12.43 16.25 -2.34
CA TYR A 630 13.88 16.12 -2.16
C TYR A 630 14.33 14.67 -2.09
N TRP A 631 13.66 13.84 -1.29
CA TRP A 631 14.02 12.43 -1.15
C TRP A 631 13.70 11.61 -2.40
N GLN A 632 12.73 12.03 -3.22
CA GLN A 632 12.52 11.46 -4.55
C GLN A 632 13.76 11.65 -5.44
N ASP A 633 14.48 12.77 -5.37
CA ASP A 633 15.71 12.94 -6.14
C ASP A 633 16.90 12.22 -5.51
N VAL A 634 17.06 12.31 -4.19
CA VAL A 634 18.17 11.67 -3.48
C VAL A 634 18.11 10.15 -3.61
N LEU A 635 16.91 9.56 -3.59
CA LEU A 635 16.69 8.12 -3.76
C LEU A 635 16.39 7.72 -5.21
N ALA A 636 16.44 8.69 -6.12
CA ALA A 636 16.17 8.50 -7.53
C ALA A 636 14.83 7.82 -7.82
N GLU A 637 13.73 8.19 -7.15
CA GLU A 637 12.37 7.66 -7.34
C GLU A 637 11.79 8.07 -8.70
N ASN A 638 11.54 7.11 -9.60
CA ASN A 638 11.28 7.37 -11.02
C ASN A 638 10.06 6.61 -11.59
N PRO A 639 8.83 6.82 -11.08
CA PRO A 639 7.70 6.02 -11.51
C PRO A 639 7.14 6.46 -12.86
N GLY A 640 7.24 5.57 -13.85
CA GLY A 640 6.46 5.68 -15.08
C GLY A 640 5.04 5.15 -14.89
N ILE A 641 4.03 5.92 -15.28
CA ILE A 641 2.62 5.48 -15.23
C ILE A 641 2.31 4.38 -16.26
N LEU A 642 3.13 4.26 -17.30
CA LEU A 642 3.08 3.23 -18.33
C LEU A 642 4.27 2.27 -18.19
N LYS A 643 4.01 0.96 -18.30
CA LYS A 643 5.02 -0.12 -18.27
C LYS A 643 6.01 0.10 -17.12
N PRO A 644 5.57 0.10 -15.85
CA PRO A 644 6.39 0.45 -14.70
C PRO A 644 7.61 -0.45 -14.47
N LYS A 645 7.78 -1.53 -15.24
CA LYS A 645 8.98 -2.38 -15.24
C LYS A 645 10.12 -1.83 -16.12
N LEU A 646 9.86 -0.83 -16.97
CA LEU A 646 10.82 -0.23 -17.90
C LEU A 646 11.42 1.06 -17.30
N ASN A 647 12.73 1.05 -17.01
CA ASN A 647 13.50 2.22 -16.54
C ASN A 647 12.94 2.94 -15.30
N ASN A 648 12.17 2.23 -14.48
CA ASN A 648 11.61 2.71 -13.22
C ASN A 648 12.49 2.29 -12.04
N THR A 649 12.45 3.06 -10.96
CA THR A 649 13.14 2.81 -9.69
C THR A 649 12.17 2.65 -8.50
N GLY A 650 10.85 2.63 -8.76
CA GLY A 650 9.77 2.28 -7.84
C GLY A 650 8.72 3.37 -7.61
N PRO A 651 7.44 3.04 -7.37
CA PRO A 651 6.50 3.89 -6.64
C PRO A 651 6.61 3.59 -5.13
N PHE A 652 7.54 4.25 -4.44
CA PHE A 652 7.71 4.13 -2.97
C PHE A 652 7.57 5.49 -2.25
N ARG A 653 7.12 6.51 -2.99
CA ARG A 653 6.90 7.88 -2.49
C ARG A 653 5.96 7.98 -1.29
N TRP A 654 4.97 7.10 -1.18
CA TRP A 654 4.02 7.13 -0.06
C TRP A 654 4.67 6.64 1.23
N TRP A 655 5.59 5.67 1.17
CA TRP A 655 6.44 5.32 2.30
C TRP A 655 7.40 6.46 2.68
N ILE A 656 7.94 7.21 1.70
CA ILE A 656 8.73 8.43 2.00
C ILE A 656 7.85 9.41 2.76
N TYR A 657 6.67 9.74 2.24
CA TYR A 657 5.72 10.67 2.86
C TYR A 657 5.35 10.26 4.29
N GLU A 658 4.91 9.02 4.49
CA GLU A 658 4.55 8.50 5.82
C GLU A 658 5.75 8.50 6.78
N SER A 659 6.97 8.29 6.28
CA SER A 659 8.16 8.36 7.12
C SER A 659 8.42 9.76 7.66
N PHE A 660 8.19 10.81 6.88
CA PHE A 660 8.32 12.19 7.37
C PHE A 660 7.10 12.63 8.18
N LEU A 661 5.91 12.13 7.88
CA LEU A 661 4.70 12.39 8.65
C LEU A 661 4.83 11.90 10.09
N ASP A 662 5.46 10.75 10.28
CA ASP A 662 5.67 10.14 11.60
C ASP A 662 6.96 10.62 12.31
N ASN A 663 7.71 11.54 11.68
CA ASN A 663 9.08 11.88 12.08
C ASN A 663 9.96 10.63 12.35
N LYS A 664 9.96 9.69 11.39
CA LYS A 664 10.68 8.42 11.51
C LYS A 664 12.19 8.65 11.71
N PRO A 665 12.82 8.01 12.71
CA PRO A 665 14.27 7.98 12.86
C PRO A 665 14.99 7.61 11.57
N MET A 666 16.04 8.34 11.21
CA MET A 666 16.69 8.14 9.90
C MET A 666 17.43 6.82 9.77
N ASP A 667 17.91 6.24 10.87
CA ASP A 667 18.48 4.89 10.86
C ASP A 667 17.41 3.84 10.51
N ARG A 668 16.18 4.02 11.04
CA ARG A 668 15.01 3.21 10.67
C ARG A 668 14.59 3.45 9.23
N PHE A 669 14.55 4.69 8.76
CA PHE A 669 14.26 5.03 7.36
C PHE A 669 15.18 4.27 6.39
N VAL A 670 16.50 4.32 6.64
CA VAL A 670 17.48 3.61 5.82
C VAL A 670 17.30 2.10 5.92
N THR A 671 17.09 1.59 7.13
CA THR A 671 16.94 0.14 7.35
C THR A 671 15.73 -0.40 6.59
N GLU A 672 14.57 0.24 6.70
CA GLU A 672 13.37 -0.17 5.94
C GLU A 672 13.57 -0.09 4.42
N LEU A 673 14.24 0.95 3.93
CA LEU A 673 14.57 1.11 2.50
C LEU A 673 15.49 0.00 1.99
N VAL A 674 16.55 -0.34 2.76
CA VAL A 674 17.53 -1.38 2.40
C VAL A 674 16.89 -2.76 2.44
N LEU A 675 16.02 -3.01 3.40
CA LEU A 675 15.27 -4.27 3.54
C LEU A 675 14.30 -4.49 2.39
N MET A 676 13.72 -3.42 1.83
CA MET A 676 12.79 -3.44 0.70
C MET A 676 11.60 -4.40 0.95
N GLU A 677 11.01 -4.32 2.14
CA GLU A 677 9.83 -5.10 2.55
C GLU A 677 8.52 -4.40 2.13
N GLY A 678 7.40 -5.13 2.18
CA GLY A 678 6.07 -4.58 1.91
C GLY A 678 5.71 -4.46 0.43
N SER A 679 4.86 -3.49 0.10
CA SER A 679 4.26 -3.32 -1.21
C SER A 679 5.27 -2.90 -2.28
N THR A 680 5.23 -3.58 -3.42
CA THR A 680 6.05 -3.22 -4.59
C THR A 680 5.43 -2.09 -5.41
N TYR A 681 4.10 -2.07 -5.56
CA TYR A 681 3.41 -1.18 -6.50
C TYR A 681 2.54 -0.10 -5.84
N TYR A 682 2.14 -0.29 -4.59
CA TYR A 682 1.20 0.60 -3.89
C TYR A 682 1.87 1.50 -2.85
N GLY A 683 3.16 1.82 -3.03
CA GLY A 683 3.84 2.86 -2.25
C GLY A 683 4.81 2.37 -1.17
N GLY A 684 5.04 1.07 -1.01
CA GLY A 684 5.97 0.51 -0.02
C GLY A 684 7.45 0.51 -0.48
N PRO A 685 8.41 0.30 0.45
CA PRO A 685 9.84 0.33 0.15
C PRO A 685 10.31 -0.85 -0.72
N ALA A 686 9.54 -1.94 -0.83
CA ALA A 686 9.79 -2.96 -1.87
C ALA A 686 9.75 -2.37 -3.29
N GLY A 687 9.03 -1.27 -3.50
CA GLY A 687 9.06 -0.50 -4.74
C GLY A 687 10.49 -0.05 -5.10
N PHE A 688 11.35 0.23 -4.13
CA PHE A 688 12.75 0.58 -4.39
C PHE A 688 13.53 -0.54 -5.10
N ALA A 689 13.12 -1.80 -5.00
CA ALA A 689 13.71 -2.91 -5.74
C ALA A 689 13.30 -2.95 -7.23
N MET A 690 12.28 -2.18 -7.64
CA MET A 690 11.82 -2.16 -9.02
C MET A 690 12.91 -1.61 -9.94
N ALA A 691 13.34 -2.44 -10.88
CA ALA A 691 14.12 -2.11 -12.08
C ALA A 691 14.35 -3.41 -12.90
N THR A 692 13.30 -4.23 -13.09
CA THR A 692 13.44 -5.61 -13.64
C THR A 692 13.99 -5.70 -15.07
N GLN A 693 14.00 -4.59 -15.81
CA GLN A 693 14.60 -4.51 -17.15
C GLN A 693 16.01 -3.87 -17.14
N ASN A 694 16.57 -3.60 -15.96
CA ASN A 694 18.00 -3.38 -15.74
C ASN A 694 18.67 -4.74 -15.55
N ASP A 695 19.85 -4.92 -16.12
CA ASP A 695 20.61 -6.17 -16.08
C ASP A 695 21.25 -6.45 -14.71
N VAL A 696 21.50 -5.41 -13.90
CA VAL A 696 21.95 -5.49 -12.49
C VAL A 696 21.29 -4.38 -11.65
N PRO A 697 19.99 -4.52 -11.34
CA PRO A 697 19.22 -3.49 -10.65
C PRO A 697 19.84 -3.10 -9.30
N PHE A 698 20.38 -4.06 -8.54
CA PHE A 698 20.96 -3.81 -7.23
C PHE A 698 22.30 -3.05 -7.25
N ALA A 699 23.05 -3.06 -8.36
CA ALA A 699 24.22 -2.18 -8.49
C ALA A 699 23.79 -0.71 -8.57
N ALA A 700 22.69 -0.41 -9.29
CA ALA A 700 22.13 0.94 -9.30
C ALA A 700 21.63 1.36 -7.90
N LYS A 701 20.97 0.46 -7.17
CA LYS A 701 20.51 0.73 -5.80
C LYS A 701 21.66 0.91 -4.80
N ALA A 702 22.72 0.11 -4.93
CA ALA A 702 23.93 0.26 -4.13
C ALA A 702 24.59 1.64 -4.31
N HIS A 703 24.66 2.14 -5.55
CA HIS A 703 25.09 3.51 -5.82
C HIS A 703 24.15 4.52 -5.14
N VAL A 704 22.82 4.40 -5.32
CA VAL A 704 21.86 5.30 -4.66
C VAL A 704 22.08 5.38 -3.15
N LEU A 705 22.20 4.23 -2.48
CA LEU A 705 22.42 4.17 -1.03
C LEU A 705 23.76 4.80 -0.61
N GLY A 706 24.85 4.47 -1.33
CA GLY A 706 26.18 5.02 -1.05
C GLY A 706 26.23 6.54 -1.21
N LYS A 707 25.64 7.08 -2.28
CA LYS A 707 25.60 8.53 -2.52
C LYS A 707 24.69 9.25 -1.54
N ALA A 708 23.50 8.69 -1.28
CA ALA A 708 22.50 9.29 -0.39
C ALA A 708 23.00 9.39 1.06
N PHE A 709 23.58 8.30 1.59
CA PHE A 709 23.80 8.15 3.03
C PHE A 709 25.26 8.16 3.45
N LEU A 710 26.21 7.94 2.54
CA LEU A 710 27.65 7.91 2.85
C LEU A 710 28.46 8.97 2.06
N ALA A 711 27.81 9.73 1.18
CA ALA A 711 28.44 10.66 0.25
C ALA A 711 29.56 9.98 -0.56
N MET A 712 29.26 8.78 -1.08
CA MET A 712 30.17 7.98 -1.91
C MET A 712 29.63 7.87 -3.33
N ASP A 713 30.26 8.56 -4.29
CA ASP A 713 29.88 8.44 -5.69
C ASP A 713 30.55 7.22 -6.36
N MET A 714 29.75 6.16 -6.52
CA MET A 714 30.16 4.92 -7.18
C MET A 714 29.61 4.80 -8.61
N THR A 715 29.15 5.89 -9.23
CA THR A 715 28.55 5.86 -10.58
C THR A 715 29.46 5.18 -11.60
N CYS A 716 30.74 5.58 -11.65
CA CYS A 716 31.73 5.02 -12.57
C CYS A 716 32.05 3.55 -12.29
N ALA A 717 31.96 3.13 -11.02
CA ALA A 717 32.22 1.76 -10.56
C ALA A 717 31.26 0.73 -11.19
N ARG A 718 30.22 1.16 -11.90
CA ARG A 718 29.29 0.29 -12.63
C ARG A 718 29.96 -0.51 -13.75
N CYS A 719 30.97 0.04 -14.43
CA CYS A 719 31.59 -0.57 -15.63
C CYS A 719 33.11 -0.73 -15.54
N HIS A 720 33.79 0.05 -14.70
CA HIS A 720 35.24 0.05 -14.50
C HIS A 720 35.54 0.61 -13.11
N ASP A 721 36.77 0.54 -12.62
CA ASP A 721 37.13 1.19 -11.35
C ASP A 721 37.03 2.71 -11.50
N ALA A 722 36.54 3.42 -10.47
CA ALA A 722 36.31 4.85 -10.57
C ALA A 722 37.64 5.60 -10.77
N PRO A 723 37.81 6.38 -11.85
CA PRO A 723 39.11 7.00 -12.16
C PRO A 723 39.43 8.21 -11.27
N TYR A 724 38.40 8.84 -10.69
CA TYR A 724 38.51 10.05 -9.88
C TYR A 724 38.01 9.86 -8.44
N HIS A 725 37.64 8.63 -8.06
CA HIS A 725 37.21 8.30 -6.70
C HIS A 725 37.97 7.06 -6.23
N PRO A 726 38.13 6.83 -4.92
CA PRO A 726 38.84 5.66 -4.41
C PRO A 726 38.07 4.35 -4.61
N PHE A 727 36.87 4.39 -5.21
CA PHE A 727 35.96 3.26 -5.26
C PHE A 727 36.21 2.32 -6.45
N LYS A 728 36.25 1.02 -6.16
CA LYS A 728 36.44 -0.05 -7.15
C LYS A 728 35.11 -0.64 -7.59
N GLN A 729 35.09 -1.25 -8.77
CA GLN A 729 33.95 -2.04 -9.25
C GLN A 729 33.61 -3.16 -8.25
N GLN A 730 34.61 -3.75 -7.61
CA GLN A 730 34.41 -4.81 -6.61
C GLN A 730 33.54 -4.35 -5.44
N GLU A 731 33.72 -3.11 -4.98
CA GLU A 731 33.00 -2.59 -3.82
C GLU A 731 31.52 -2.40 -4.16
N LEU A 732 31.22 -1.73 -5.28
CA LEU A 732 29.83 -1.53 -5.74
C LEU A 732 29.08 -2.87 -5.88
N PHE A 733 29.71 -3.86 -6.51
CA PHE A 733 29.08 -5.15 -6.73
C PHE A 733 29.01 -6.02 -5.46
N SER A 734 29.88 -5.79 -4.47
CA SER A 734 29.74 -6.46 -3.16
C SER A 734 28.51 -5.95 -2.41
N LEU A 735 28.24 -4.64 -2.46
CA LEU A 735 26.98 -4.06 -1.95
C LEU A 735 25.76 -4.59 -2.72
N ALA A 736 25.85 -4.70 -4.05
CA ALA A 736 24.79 -5.27 -4.87
C ALA A 736 24.49 -6.73 -4.48
N ALA A 737 25.52 -7.53 -4.19
CA ALA A 737 25.37 -8.90 -3.71
C ALA A 737 24.67 -8.96 -2.34
N MET A 738 25.03 -8.05 -1.42
CA MET A 738 24.35 -7.92 -0.11
C MET A 738 22.87 -7.58 -0.28
N LEU A 739 22.53 -6.67 -1.20
CA LEU A 739 21.15 -6.33 -1.54
C LEU A 739 20.40 -7.49 -2.22
N GLU A 740 21.06 -8.33 -3.01
CA GLU A 740 20.43 -9.50 -3.62
C GLU A 740 20.36 -10.72 -2.67
N ARG A 741 21.01 -10.63 -1.49
CA ARG A 741 21.12 -11.71 -0.48
C ARG A 741 21.79 -12.99 -0.99
N LYS A 742 22.68 -12.88 -1.98
CA LYS A 742 23.40 -14.04 -2.54
C LYS A 742 24.64 -13.59 -3.31
N THR A 743 25.55 -14.55 -3.57
CA THR A 743 26.64 -14.36 -4.52
C THR A 743 26.10 -14.03 -5.91
N ILE A 744 26.58 -12.94 -6.50
CA ILE A 744 26.19 -12.52 -7.85
C ILE A 744 27.31 -12.79 -8.85
N THR A 745 26.98 -12.71 -10.14
CA THR A 745 27.95 -12.88 -11.23
C THR A 745 28.01 -11.60 -12.04
N LEU A 746 29.21 -11.04 -12.21
CA LEU A 746 29.38 -9.82 -12.99
C LEU A 746 28.96 -10.05 -14.45
N PRO A 747 27.94 -9.35 -14.99
CA PRO A 747 27.48 -9.59 -16.35
C PRO A 747 28.39 -8.92 -17.38
N LYS A 748 28.35 -9.41 -18.62
CA LYS A 748 29.19 -8.93 -19.74
C LYS A 748 28.98 -7.46 -20.10
N THR A 749 27.81 -6.93 -19.79
CA THR A 749 27.40 -5.53 -19.93
C THR A 749 28.04 -4.60 -18.89
N SER A 750 28.67 -5.13 -17.83
CA SER A 750 29.36 -4.36 -16.78
C SER A 750 30.84 -4.17 -17.04
N THR A 751 31.24 -4.12 -18.31
CA THR A 751 32.63 -3.86 -18.69
C THR A 751 32.66 -3.00 -19.93
N VAL A 752 33.68 -2.16 -20.07
CA VAL A 752 33.86 -1.35 -21.27
C VAL A 752 34.25 -2.27 -22.44
N PRO A 753 33.52 -2.27 -23.58
CA PRO A 753 33.89 -3.07 -24.74
C PRO A 753 35.26 -2.65 -25.28
N VAL A 754 36.18 -3.60 -25.47
CA VAL A 754 37.46 -3.37 -26.15
C VAL A 754 37.38 -3.97 -27.55
N SER A 755 37.31 -3.13 -28.57
CA SER A 755 37.36 -3.57 -29.97
C SER A 755 38.78 -3.97 -30.38
N GLU A 756 38.94 -4.99 -31.21
CA GLU A 756 40.26 -5.35 -31.78
C GLU A 756 40.86 -4.15 -32.56
N GLY A 757 42.07 -3.74 -32.20
CA GLY A 757 42.76 -2.58 -32.78
C GLY A 757 42.42 -1.23 -32.14
N ALA A 758 41.53 -1.18 -31.14
CA ALA A 758 41.20 0.06 -30.42
C ALA A 758 42.27 0.44 -29.38
N ARG A 759 42.36 1.74 -29.08
CA ARG A 759 43.24 2.29 -28.04
C ARG A 759 42.86 1.68 -26.68
N LYS A 760 43.86 1.35 -25.86
CA LYS A 760 43.66 0.83 -24.49
C LYS A 760 42.74 1.79 -23.71
N PRO A 761 41.73 1.28 -22.96
CA PRO A 761 40.88 2.12 -22.13
C PRO A 761 41.71 2.98 -21.18
N LEU A 762 41.29 4.24 -20.98
CA LEU A 762 41.92 5.19 -20.04
C LEU A 762 41.55 4.90 -18.58
N VAL A 763 40.72 3.88 -18.36
CA VAL A 763 40.18 3.47 -17.06
C VAL A 763 40.66 2.07 -16.73
N GLU A 764 40.83 1.79 -15.45
CA GLU A 764 41.23 0.46 -14.97
C GLU A 764 40.00 -0.44 -14.79
N ILE A 765 40.15 -1.71 -15.15
CA ILE A 765 39.09 -2.73 -14.99
C ILE A 765 39.73 -3.90 -14.23
N THR A 766 39.60 -3.91 -12.91
CA THR A 766 40.13 -4.99 -12.06
C THR A 766 39.25 -6.25 -12.09
N LEU A 767 37.95 -6.11 -12.37
CA LEU A 767 36.97 -7.18 -12.34
C LEU A 767 36.59 -7.68 -13.75
N LYS A 768 36.72 -8.98 -13.99
CA LYS A 768 36.39 -9.59 -15.30
C LYS A 768 34.93 -10.06 -15.34
N PRO A 769 34.23 -9.95 -16.49
CA PRO A 769 32.92 -10.57 -16.66
C PRO A 769 32.92 -12.05 -16.28
N GLY A 770 31.88 -12.51 -15.59
CA GLY A 770 31.76 -13.87 -15.08
C GLY A 770 32.36 -14.08 -13.68
N THR A 771 33.04 -13.09 -13.10
CA THR A 771 33.54 -13.17 -11.72
C THR A 771 32.39 -13.31 -10.74
N LYS A 772 32.56 -14.21 -9.74
CA LYS A 772 31.64 -14.39 -8.63
C LYS A 772 31.97 -13.42 -7.51
N ILE A 773 30.96 -12.74 -6.98
CA ILE A 773 31.12 -11.68 -5.98
C ILE A 773 30.19 -12.01 -4.82
N ASP A 774 30.78 -12.21 -3.64
CA ASP A 774 30.08 -12.60 -2.42
C ASP A 774 29.49 -11.39 -1.69
N PRO A 775 28.37 -11.58 -0.96
CA PRO A 775 27.67 -10.49 -0.26
C PRO A 775 28.40 -10.09 1.03
N THR A 776 29.41 -9.22 0.89
CA THR A 776 30.24 -8.77 2.02
C THR A 776 30.41 -7.25 2.02
N TRP A 777 30.49 -6.65 3.20
CA TRP A 777 30.80 -5.22 3.33
C TRP A 777 32.23 -4.95 2.89
N PRO A 778 32.46 -4.07 1.90
CA PRO A 778 33.78 -3.98 1.28
C PRO A 778 34.64 -2.82 1.81
N PHE A 779 34.10 -1.92 2.65
CA PHE A 779 34.78 -0.70 3.07
C PHE A 779 35.46 -0.87 4.43
N ALA A 780 36.74 -1.23 4.43
CA ALA A 780 37.51 -1.35 5.66
C ALA A 780 37.67 -0.02 6.43
N SER A 781 37.57 1.13 5.74
CA SER A 781 37.66 2.46 6.37
C SER A 781 36.36 2.90 7.05
N LEU A 782 35.25 2.19 6.82
CA LEU A 782 33.98 2.40 7.50
C LEU A 782 33.75 1.17 8.38
N GLU A 783 34.10 1.29 9.64
CA GLU A 783 34.04 0.17 10.57
C GLU A 783 32.59 -0.15 10.94
N ILE A 784 32.24 -1.43 10.83
CA ILE A 784 31.00 -1.97 11.40
C ILE A 784 31.25 -2.17 12.88
N ASP A 785 30.29 -1.76 13.71
CA ASP A 785 30.28 -2.07 15.12
C ASP A 785 30.52 -3.58 15.37
N PRO A 786 31.61 -3.97 16.07
CA PRO A 786 31.94 -5.37 16.36
C PRO A 786 30.82 -6.10 17.13
N ASP A 787 29.99 -5.38 17.87
CA ASP A 787 28.91 -5.91 18.71
C ASP A 787 27.50 -5.70 18.07
N SER A 788 27.45 -5.49 16.75
CA SER A 788 26.25 -5.20 15.93
C SER A 788 25.11 -6.24 15.93
N LEU A 789 25.15 -7.27 16.79
CA LEU A 789 24.06 -8.24 16.95
C LEU A 789 22.73 -7.57 17.32
N GLU A 790 22.77 -6.44 18.03
CA GLU A 790 21.57 -5.69 18.40
C GLU A 790 20.87 -5.02 17.21
N TYR A 791 21.57 -4.87 16.08
CA TYR A 791 21.01 -4.28 14.85
C TYR A 791 20.33 -5.30 13.93
N PHE A 792 20.35 -6.59 14.28
CA PHE A 792 19.81 -7.65 13.44
C PHE A 792 18.51 -8.21 14.01
N ARG A 793 17.45 -8.18 13.19
CA ARG A 793 16.23 -8.97 13.41
C ARG A 793 16.47 -10.42 13.00
N GLN A 794 17.29 -10.65 11.98
CA GLN A 794 17.72 -11.98 11.53
C GLN A 794 19.24 -12.03 11.37
N VAL A 795 19.91 -12.74 12.29
CA VAL A 795 21.36 -12.95 12.24
C VAL A 795 21.76 -13.62 10.92
N GLY A 796 22.70 -13.00 10.20
CA GLY A 796 23.21 -13.49 8.92
C GLY A 796 22.48 -12.93 7.68
N ASP A 797 21.44 -12.10 7.84
CA ASP A 797 20.84 -11.41 6.70
C ASP A 797 21.75 -10.27 6.20
N THR A 798 22.16 -10.35 4.94
CA THR A 798 23.11 -9.40 4.35
C THR A 798 22.51 -8.03 4.07
N ARG A 799 21.19 -7.89 3.94
CA ARG A 799 20.54 -6.56 3.88
C ARG A 799 20.55 -5.89 5.24
N GLU A 800 20.38 -6.66 6.32
CA GLU A 800 20.46 -6.11 7.67
C GLU A 800 21.89 -5.70 8.03
N GLN A 801 22.88 -6.53 7.66
CA GLN A 801 24.30 -6.16 7.76
C GLN A 801 24.61 -4.88 6.99
N LEU A 802 24.08 -4.73 5.77
CA LEU A 802 24.26 -3.53 4.98
C LEU A 802 23.60 -2.31 5.64
N ALA A 803 22.37 -2.44 6.13
CA ALA A 803 21.67 -1.34 6.81
C ALA A 803 22.38 -0.89 8.08
N ALA A 804 22.85 -1.86 8.90
CA ALA A 804 23.62 -1.60 10.11
C ALA A 804 24.95 -0.90 9.78
N ALA A 805 25.67 -1.37 8.75
CA ALA A 805 26.92 -0.76 8.31
C ALA A 805 26.72 0.68 7.82
N ILE A 806 25.67 0.94 7.03
CA ILE A 806 25.37 2.30 6.55
C ILE A 806 25.06 3.23 7.72
N THR A 807 24.35 2.78 8.75
CA THR A 807 23.82 3.64 9.83
C THR A 807 24.67 3.63 11.10
N SER A 808 25.88 3.08 11.02
CA SER A 808 26.82 2.94 12.14
C SER A 808 27.08 4.27 12.87
N SER A 809 27.10 4.22 14.20
CA SER A 809 27.51 5.31 15.10
C SER A 809 29.01 5.31 15.40
N HIS A 810 29.79 4.39 14.82
CA HIS A 810 31.22 4.27 15.13
C HIS A 810 32.05 5.39 14.47
N ASP A 811 31.93 5.57 13.15
CA ASP A 811 32.61 6.63 12.40
C ASP A 811 31.75 7.90 12.20
N ASN A 812 30.46 7.82 12.53
CA ASN A 812 29.45 8.86 12.36
C ASN A 812 29.28 9.38 10.92
N ARG A 813 29.77 8.65 9.91
CA ARG A 813 29.73 9.08 8.51
C ARG A 813 28.31 9.38 8.07
N PHE A 814 27.37 8.47 8.38
CA PHE A 814 25.96 8.64 8.09
C PHE A 814 25.37 9.91 8.72
N ALA A 815 25.58 10.10 10.02
CA ALA A 815 25.07 11.26 10.72
C ALA A 815 25.67 12.56 10.17
N LYS A 816 26.98 12.59 9.90
CA LYS A 816 27.69 13.73 9.29
C LYS A 816 27.14 14.10 7.92
N VAL A 817 26.89 13.10 7.06
CA VAL A 817 26.31 13.33 5.72
C VAL A 817 24.89 13.90 5.83
N LEU A 818 24.04 13.35 6.70
CA LEU A 818 22.67 13.84 6.89
C LEU A 818 22.62 15.28 7.43
N VAL A 819 23.40 15.60 8.46
CA VAL A 819 23.40 16.97 9.01
C VAL A 819 24.04 17.97 8.05
N ASN A 820 25.03 17.58 7.25
CA ASN A 820 25.59 18.44 6.20
C ASN A 820 24.55 18.75 5.10
N ARG A 821 23.71 17.77 4.75
CA ARG A 821 22.57 17.96 3.82
C ARG A 821 21.52 18.90 4.40
N LEU A 822 21.14 18.73 5.68
CA LEU A 822 20.24 19.66 6.38
C LEU A 822 20.80 21.09 6.36
N TRP A 823 22.07 21.24 6.74
CA TRP A 823 22.77 22.52 6.78
C TRP A 823 22.76 23.22 5.41
N ARG A 824 23.11 22.49 4.34
CA ARG A 824 23.04 23.00 2.96
C ARG A 824 21.64 23.43 2.58
N ARG A 825 20.61 22.65 2.93
CA ARG A 825 19.22 22.98 2.61
C ARG A 825 18.80 24.31 3.23
N TYR A 826 19.16 24.57 4.48
CA TYR A 826 18.70 25.75 5.22
C TYR A 826 19.57 26.99 5.04
N LEU A 827 20.89 26.84 4.94
CA LEU A 827 21.81 27.99 4.79
C LEU A 827 22.33 28.20 3.36
N GLY A 828 22.00 27.32 2.43
CA GLY A 828 22.38 27.43 1.02
C GLY A 828 23.82 27.02 0.70
N ARG A 829 24.60 26.57 1.69
CA ARG A 829 25.92 25.96 1.53
C ARG A 829 26.18 24.90 2.59
N GLY A 830 26.78 23.77 2.20
CA GLY A 830 27.17 22.70 3.11
C GLY A 830 28.43 23.07 3.89
N LEU A 831 28.62 22.43 5.04
CA LEU A 831 29.89 22.48 5.79
C LEU A 831 31.03 21.80 5.01
N ILE A 832 30.69 20.76 4.24
CA ILE A 832 31.54 20.11 3.21
C ILE A 832 30.78 20.17 1.88
N GLU A 833 31.48 20.48 0.79
CA GLU A 833 30.93 20.60 -0.55
C GLU A 833 31.80 19.85 -1.58
N PRO A 834 31.20 19.05 -2.48
CA PRO A 834 29.76 18.78 -2.61
C PRO A 834 29.21 17.92 -1.45
N VAL A 835 27.93 18.08 -1.13
CA VAL A 835 27.31 17.43 0.05
C VAL A 835 27.12 15.91 -0.08
N ASP A 836 27.26 15.36 -1.28
CA ASP A 836 26.97 13.97 -1.62
C ASP A 836 28.10 13.21 -2.31
N ASP A 837 29.28 13.80 -2.41
CA ASP A 837 30.48 13.20 -3.00
C ASP A 837 31.73 13.68 -2.26
N TRP A 838 32.11 12.93 -1.22
CA TRP A 838 33.21 13.29 -0.33
C TRP A 838 34.47 12.50 -0.69
N GLU A 839 35.51 13.23 -1.09
CA GLU A 839 36.85 12.69 -1.27
C GLU A 839 37.52 12.42 0.09
N THR A 840 38.59 11.62 0.10
CA THR A 840 39.26 11.18 1.35
C THR A 840 39.98 12.31 2.10
N ASP A 841 40.22 13.45 1.47
CA ASP A 841 41.02 14.58 1.98
C ASP A 841 40.24 15.91 2.08
N GLN A 842 38.91 15.89 1.88
CA GLN A 842 38.07 17.08 2.03
C GLN A 842 37.85 17.42 3.51
N GLU A 843 38.25 18.63 3.92
CA GLU A 843 38.01 19.17 5.26
C GLU A 843 36.71 19.99 5.33
N ALA A 844 35.97 19.84 6.44
CA ALA A 844 34.82 20.69 6.72
C ALA A 844 35.26 22.12 7.04
N SER A 845 34.49 23.12 6.60
CA SER A 845 34.67 24.52 6.98
C SER A 845 34.59 24.74 8.50
N HIS A 846 33.71 23.97 9.18
CA HIS A 846 33.52 24.00 10.63
C HIS A 846 33.47 22.56 11.16
N PRO A 847 34.63 21.90 11.34
CA PRO A 847 34.68 20.47 11.67
C PRO A 847 34.06 20.18 13.05
N LYS A 848 34.27 21.07 14.02
CA LYS A 848 33.65 20.96 15.35
C LYS A 848 32.13 21.07 15.31
N LEU A 849 31.59 21.93 14.46
CA LEU A 849 30.15 22.10 14.29
C LEU A 849 29.52 20.88 13.59
N LEU A 850 30.18 20.36 12.55
CA LEU A 850 29.75 19.15 11.87
C LEU A 850 29.67 17.97 12.85
N GLU A 851 30.72 17.79 13.66
CA GLU A 851 30.77 16.76 14.71
C GLU A 851 29.69 16.99 15.78
N TYR A 852 29.47 18.23 16.22
CA TYR A 852 28.42 18.55 17.19
C TYR A 852 27.04 18.16 16.67
N LEU A 853 26.68 18.60 15.46
CA LEU A 853 25.36 18.31 14.87
C LEU A 853 25.18 16.82 14.60
N SER A 854 26.21 16.10 14.12
CA SER A 854 26.11 14.66 13.91
C SER A 854 25.88 13.90 15.21
N ARG A 855 26.53 14.32 16.31
CA ARG A 855 26.28 13.76 17.64
C ARG A 855 24.87 14.07 18.14
N GLN A 856 24.38 15.29 17.91
CA GLN A 856 23.00 15.65 18.26
C GLN A 856 21.98 14.78 17.52
N LEU A 857 22.22 14.45 16.25
CA LEU A 857 21.37 13.52 15.51
C LEU A 857 21.35 12.13 16.15
N ILE A 858 22.50 11.58 16.54
CA ILE A 858 22.55 10.23 17.14
C ILE A 858 21.90 10.23 18.54
N VAL A 859 22.22 11.23 19.37
CA VAL A 859 21.68 11.33 20.73
C VAL A 859 20.16 11.45 20.75
N SER A 860 19.56 12.15 19.79
CA SER A 860 18.11 12.26 19.64
C SER A 860 17.45 10.99 19.08
N GLY A 861 18.20 9.92 18.82
CA GLY A 861 17.67 8.71 18.16
C GLY A 861 17.45 8.91 16.66
N TYR A 862 18.38 9.61 15.99
CA TYR A 862 18.35 9.92 14.56
C TYR A 862 17.16 10.78 14.09
N ASP A 863 16.65 11.64 14.99
CA ASP A 863 15.57 12.61 14.71
C ASP A 863 16.09 13.83 13.92
N LEU A 864 15.62 14.00 12.67
CA LEU A 864 15.98 15.15 11.83
C LEU A 864 15.35 16.45 12.30
N GLN A 865 14.13 16.43 12.85
CA GLN A 865 13.48 17.63 13.34
C GLN A 865 14.22 18.21 14.54
N HIS A 866 14.84 17.37 15.39
CA HIS A 866 15.74 17.83 16.45
C HIS A 866 16.89 18.69 15.91
N VAL A 867 17.60 18.20 14.89
CA VAL A 867 18.72 18.96 14.28
C VAL A 867 18.21 20.22 13.56
N ALA A 868 17.09 20.13 12.85
CA ALA A 868 16.46 21.29 12.21
C ALA A 868 16.09 22.37 13.24
N ARG A 869 15.53 21.97 14.39
CA ARG A 869 15.21 22.87 15.52
C ARG A 869 16.45 23.60 16.03
N LEU A 870 17.58 22.90 16.19
CA LEU A 870 18.85 23.53 16.59
C LEU A 870 19.32 24.58 15.57
N ILE A 871 19.21 24.28 14.28
CA ILE A 871 19.60 25.20 13.20
C ILE A 871 18.66 26.41 13.18
N PHE A 872 17.34 26.21 13.16
CA PHE A 872 16.37 27.31 13.06
C PHE A 872 16.37 28.25 14.26
N ASN A 873 16.67 27.74 15.46
CA ASN A 873 16.82 28.56 16.65
C ASN A 873 18.14 29.37 16.69
N SER A 874 19.13 29.06 15.85
CA SER A 874 20.40 29.78 15.82
C SER A 874 20.23 31.20 15.26
N HIS A 875 20.97 32.18 15.80
CA HIS A 875 21.09 33.49 15.16
C HIS A 875 21.71 33.37 13.76
N THR A 876 22.63 32.44 13.55
CA THR A 876 23.22 32.13 12.23
C THR A 876 22.14 31.93 11.16
N TYR A 877 21.10 31.15 11.45
CA TYR A 877 19.96 30.95 10.54
C TYR A 877 19.06 32.18 10.43
N GLN A 878 18.86 32.93 11.51
CA GLN A 878 17.91 34.06 11.57
C GLN A 878 18.50 35.40 11.08
N ARG A 879 19.71 35.39 10.53
CA ARG A 879 20.38 36.56 9.96
C ARG A 879 19.89 36.90 8.55
N GLN A 880 20.00 38.16 8.15
CA GLN A 880 19.71 38.60 6.79
C GLN A 880 20.62 37.87 5.80
N VAL A 881 20.08 37.52 4.63
CA VAL A 881 20.85 36.86 3.56
C VAL A 881 21.97 37.77 3.05
N ALA A 882 23.07 37.16 2.63
CA ALA A 882 24.19 37.86 2.00
C ALA A 882 23.74 38.69 0.78
N THR A 883 24.28 39.89 0.63
CA THR A 883 24.20 40.67 -0.62
C THR A 883 25.29 40.19 -1.60
N ASP A 884 25.10 40.40 -2.91
CA ASP A 884 26.04 39.92 -3.95
C ASP A 884 27.48 40.49 -3.81
N SER A 885 27.70 41.44 -2.91
CA SER A 885 29.00 42.04 -2.55
C SER A 885 29.69 41.44 -1.31
N ASP A 886 29.07 40.50 -0.59
CA ASP A 886 29.59 39.97 0.67
C ASP A 886 30.59 38.82 0.44
N VAL A 887 31.87 39.10 0.73
CA VAL A 887 33.02 38.23 0.40
C VAL A 887 33.17 37.02 1.34
N ASP A 888 32.41 36.92 2.44
CA ASP A 888 32.66 35.91 3.49
C ASP A 888 31.48 34.95 3.78
N ALA A 889 30.57 34.75 2.82
CA ALA A 889 29.46 33.80 2.93
C ALA A 889 29.90 32.34 3.17
N ASP A 890 31.17 32.01 2.94
CA ASP A 890 31.76 30.69 3.20
C ASP A 890 32.00 30.40 4.68
N LEU A 891 32.00 31.43 5.53
CA LEU A 891 32.11 31.31 6.98
C LEU A 891 30.76 31.40 7.71
N PHE A 892 29.64 31.47 6.96
CA PHE A 892 28.28 31.58 7.50
C PHE A 892 28.06 32.83 8.37
N ALA A 893 28.72 33.95 8.05
CA ALA A 893 28.40 35.27 8.59
C ALA A 893 26.95 35.71 8.29
N SER A 894 26.39 35.15 7.23
CA SER A 894 25.01 35.30 6.76
C SER A 894 24.61 34.05 5.95
N PRO A 895 23.32 33.65 5.94
CA PRO A 895 22.82 32.62 5.02
C PRO A 895 23.01 33.04 3.55
N ARG A 896 23.18 32.07 2.65
CA ARG A 896 23.17 32.35 1.21
C ARG A 896 21.75 32.54 0.70
N ARG A 897 21.57 33.48 -0.24
CA ARG A 897 20.30 33.68 -0.95
C ARG A 897 19.90 32.39 -1.68
N ARG A 898 18.68 31.93 -1.44
CA ARG A 898 18.12 30.71 -2.05
C ARG A 898 16.85 31.03 -2.81
N ARG A 899 16.68 30.39 -3.96
CA ARG A 899 15.42 30.38 -4.69
C ARG A 899 14.54 29.26 -4.13
N MET A 900 13.21 29.47 -4.10
CA MET A 900 12.26 28.37 -3.89
C MET A 900 12.55 27.21 -4.86
N SER A 901 12.35 25.98 -4.38
CA SER A 901 12.30 24.80 -5.26
C SER A 901 11.08 24.87 -6.19
N ALA A 902 11.08 24.03 -7.22
CA ALA A 902 9.95 23.92 -8.14
C ALA A 902 8.63 23.61 -7.40
N GLU A 903 8.67 22.68 -6.45
CA GLU A 903 7.52 22.30 -5.63
C GLU A 903 7.07 23.45 -4.73
N GLN A 904 8.01 24.10 -4.02
CA GLN A 904 7.69 25.23 -3.16
C GLN A 904 7.01 26.37 -3.94
N LEU A 905 7.50 26.66 -5.16
CA LEU A 905 6.92 27.70 -6.01
C LEU A 905 5.50 27.35 -6.44
N VAL A 906 5.28 26.13 -6.96
CA VAL A 906 3.97 25.69 -7.42
C VAL A 906 2.97 25.66 -6.26
N ASP A 907 3.33 25.01 -5.16
CA ASP A 907 2.45 24.90 -3.99
C ASP A 907 2.16 26.28 -3.38
N SER A 908 3.16 27.19 -3.34
CA SER A 908 2.97 28.57 -2.88
C SER A 908 2.09 29.42 -3.80
N LEU A 909 2.14 29.22 -5.11
CA LEU A 909 1.24 29.91 -6.05
C LEU A 909 -0.23 29.53 -5.80
N PHE A 910 -0.50 28.24 -5.62
CA PHE A 910 -1.84 27.75 -5.30
C PHE A 910 -2.28 28.18 -3.89
N ALA A 911 -1.40 28.11 -2.89
CA ALA A 911 -1.70 28.58 -1.54
C ALA A 911 -1.99 30.10 -1.50
N ALA A 912 -1.17 30.91 -2.16
CA ALA A 912 -1.34 32.37 -2.19
C ALA A 912 -2.58 32.79 -2.99
N SER A 913 -2.90 32.13 -4.11
CA SER A 913 -4.15 32.39 -4.86
C SER A 913 -5.40 31.79 -4.20
N GLY A 914 -5.24 30.86 -3.25
CA GLY A 914 -6.33 30.10 -2.64
C GLY A 914 -6.98 29.07 -3.56
N LYS A 915 -6.36 28.76 -4.70
CA LYS A 915 -6.91 27.87 -5.73
C LYS A 915 -6.45 26.44 -5.51
N GLN A 916 -7.31 25.48 -5.87
CA GLN A 916 -6.92 24.07 -5.95
C GLN A 916 -6.24 23.75 -7.28
N MET A 917 -5.30 22.80 -7.29
CA MET A 917 -4.62 22.35 -8.51
C MET A 917 -5.59 21.80 -9.55
N ARG A 918 -6.58 21.00 -9.15
CA ARG A 918 -7.57 20.34 -10.05
C ARG A 918 -6.92 19.56 -11.20
N ALA A 919 -5.79 18.92 -10.94
CA ALA A 919 -5.11 18.08 -11.92
C ALA A 919 -5.88 16.78 -12.18
N GLU A 920 -5.70 16.20 -13.37
CA GLU A 920 -6.25 14.88 -13.69
C GLU A 920 -5.58 13.76 -12.89
N SER A 921 -6.25 12.62 -12.75
CA SER A 921 -5.65 11.41 -12.19
C SER A 921 -4.43 10.96 -13.00
N LEU A 922 -3.34 10.63 -12.32
CA LEU A 922 -2.09 10.18 -12.94
C LEU A 922 -2.17 8.68 -13.30
N THR A 923 -2.99 8.38 -14.30
CA THR A 923 -3.15 7.05 -14.90
C THR A 923 -3.59 7.18 -16.36
N LEU A 924 -3.19 6.23 -17.20
CA LEU A 924 -3.71 6.10 -18.58
C LEU A 924 -4.84 5.08 -18.69
N ASP A 925 -5.07 4.30 -17.63
CA ASP A 925 -6.10 3.26 -17.57
C ASP A 925 -7.05 3.55 -16.39
N PRO A 926 -7.82 4.65 -16.41
CA PRO A 926 -8.75 4.98 -15.32
C PRO A 926 -9.78 3.87 -15.05
N GLU A 927 -10.04 2.99 -16.02
CA GLU A 927 -10.92 1.84 -15.87
C GLU A 927 -10.33 0.70 -15.03
N GLY A 928 -9.04 0.73 -14.68
CA GLY A 928 -8.39 -0.30 -13.86
C GLY A 928 -8.41 -1.71 -14.45
N ARG A 929 -8.60 -1.82 -15.77
CA ARG A 929 -8.79 -3.10 -16.49
C ARG A 929 -7.48 -3.77 -16.88
N ARG A 930 -6.34 -3.10 -16.66
CA ARG A 930 -5.01 -3.63 -16.88
C ARG A 930 -4.31 -3.92 -15.55
N PRO A 931 -3.44 -4.94 -15.50
CA PRO A 931 -2.71 -5.26 -14.28
C PRO A 931 -1.77 -4.10 -13.88
N VAL A 932 -1.51 -4.00 -12.57
CA VAL A 932 -0.67 -2.94 -11.97
C VAL A 932 0.77 -2.94 -12.50
N ASP A 933 1.24 -4.07 -13.02
CA ASP A 933 2.57 -4.17 -13.62
C ASP A 933 2.66 -3.63 -15.07
N SER A 934 1.52 -3.23 -15.63
CA SER A 934 1.40 -2.61 -16.96
C SER A 934 1.05 -1.12 -16.87
N PHE A 935 0.16 -0.74 -15.95
CA PHE A 935 -0.23 0.65 -15.71
C PHE A 935 -0.32 0.92 -14.22
N LEU A 936 0.37 1.97 -13.77
CA LEU A 936 0.22 2.49 -12.41
C LEU A 936 -0.91 3.53 -12.38
N ASN A 937 -1.56 3.61 -11.23
CA ASN A 937 -2.39 4.74 -10.87
C ASN A 937 -1.76 5.41 -9.65
N LEU A 938 -1.33 6.66 -9.82
CA LEU A 938 -0.71 7.44 -8.74
C LEU A 938 -1.69 8.44 -8.10
N GLY A 939 -2.99 8.34 -8.42
CA GLY A 939 -4.06 9.15 -7.84
C GLY A 939 -4.17 10.55 -8.45
N ASP A 940 -4.93 11.41 -7.78
CA ASP A 940 -5.14 12.81 -8.16
C ASP A 940 -4.18 13.72 -7.37
N PRO A 941 -3.22 14.39 -8.03
CA PRO A 941 -2.23 15.18 -7.31
C PRO A 941 -2.84 16.49 -6.79
N ASN A 942 -2.68 16.73 -5.49
CA ASN A 942 -3.01 17.96 -4.76
C ASN A 942 -1.77 18.67 -4.18
N ARG A 943 -0.57 18.12 -4.41
CA ARG A 943 0.74 18.68 -4.07
C ARG A 943 1.71 18.49 -5.23
N ALA A 944 2.64 19.42 -5.40
CA ALA A 944 3.61 19.39 -6.49
C ALA A 944 4.49 18.12 -6.51
N TRP A 945 4.85 17.57 -5.34
CA TRP A 945 5.68 16.36 -5.25
C TRP A 945 4.99 15.09 -5.78
N GLN A 946 3.65 15.07 -5.83
CA GLN A 946 2.87 13.91 -6.26
C GLN A 946 2.88 13.72 -7.77
N PHE A 947 3.29 14.72 -8.55
CA PHE A 947 3.42 14.58 -9.99
C PHE A 947 4.51 13.58 -10.38
N THR A 948 4.41 13.07 -11.61
CA THR A 948 5.42 12.20 -12.21
C THR A 948 5.55 12.49 -13.70
N SER A 949 6.51 11.87 -14.38
CA SER A 949 6.62 11.99 -15.83
C SER A 949 5.33 11.52 -16.50
N LEU A 950 4.79 12.40 -17.34
CA LEU A 950 3.71 12.06 -18.26
C LEU A 950 4.23 11.51 -19.58
N SER A 951 5.50 11.10 -19.64
CA SER A 951 6.12 10.50 -20.83
C SER A 951 5.33 9.25 -21.28
N ASN A 952 4.28 9.50 -22.03
CA ASN A 952 3.51 8.55 -22.79
C ASN A 952 4.17 8.41 -24.17
N GLU A 953 3.70 7.47 -24.99
CA GLU A 953 4.08 7.43 -26.40
C GLU A 953 3.68 8.78 -27.01
N ARG A 954 4.66 9.67 -27.15
CA ARG A 954 4.64 11.11 -27.48
C ARG A 954 3.82 11.50 -28.73
N ASP A 955 3.15 10.54 -29.35
CA ASP A 955 2.38 10.61 -30.59
C ASP A 955 0.87 10.30 -30.40
N ARG A 956 0.34 10.34 -29.16
CA ARG A 956 -1.10 10.04 -28.87
C ARG A 956 -1.82 11.19 -28.14
N PRO A 957 -2.31 12.22 -28.87
CA PRO A 957 -3.04 13.36 -28.28
C PRO A 957 -4.25 12.96 -27.41
N ALA A 958 -4.91 11.84 -27.73
CA ALA A 958 -6.02 11.29 -26.94
C ALA A 958 -5.63 10.85 -25.51
N LEU A 959 -4.33 10.73 -25.18
CA LEU A 959 -3.86 10.36 -23.85
C LEU A 959 -3.19 11.51 -23.11
N ALA A 960 -3.29 12.74 -23.62
CA ALA A 960 -2.79 13.91 -22.93
C ALA A 960 -3.52 14.14 -21.59
N LEU A 961 -2.79 14.68 -20.61
CA LEU A 961 -3.34 15.20 -19.35
C LEU A 961 -3.01 16.71 -19.29
N PRO A 962 -3.75 17.58 -20.02
CA PRO A 962 -3.36 18.97 -20.23
C PRO A 962 -3.20 19.81 -18.95
N MET A 963 -4.04 19.58 -17.93
CA MET A 963 -3.94 20.33 -16.67
C MET A 963 -2.68 19.91 -15.90
N SER A 964 -2.43 18.60 -15.82
CA SER A 964 -1.22 18.04 -15.20
C SER A 964 0.05 18.46 -15.93
N GLN A 965 0.01 18.48 -17.27
CA GLN A 965 1.12 18.95 -18.10
C GLN A 965 1.44 20.42 -17.82
N SER A 966 0.42 21.27 -17.67
CA SER A 966 0.60 22.69 -17.36
C SER A 966 1.31 22.92 -16.03
N VAL A 967 1.04 22.09 -15.01
CA VAL A 967 1.77 22.12 -13.73
C VAL A 967 3.22 21.65 -13.90
N ILE A 968 3.41 20.54 -14.63
CA ILE A 968 4.72 19.95 -14.89
C ILE A 968 5.63 20.91 -15.68
N ASP A 969 5.10 21.67 -16.63
CA ASP A 969 5.88 22.64 -17.41
C ASP A 969 6.49 23.72 -16.51
N LEU A 970 5.73 24.19 -15.51
CA LEU A 970 6.25 25.12 -14.51
C LEU A 970 7.27 24.45 -13.59
N LEU A 971 7.01 23.21 -13.16
CA LEU A 971 7.97 22.43 -12.36
C LEU A 971 9.32 22.29 -13.08
N LEU A 972 9.29 21.89 -14.36
CA LEU A 972 10.48 21.69 -15.21
C LEU A 972 11.26 22.99 -15.39
N ALA A 973 10.58 24.12 -15.63
CA ALA A 973 11.23 25.42 -15.76
C ALA A 973 12.06 25.79 -14.50
N TYR A 974 11.64 25.31 -13.33
CA TYR A 974 12.31 25.54 -12.04
C TYR A 974 13.20 24.37 -11.58
N GLY A 975 13.59 23.48 -12.50
CA GLY A 975 14.62 22.46 -12.27
C GLY A 975 14.10 21.14 -11.69
N TRP A 976 12.77 20.94 -11.64
CA TRP A 976 12.20 19.62 -11.36
C TRP A 976 12.64 18.61 -12.41
N ARG A 977 12.74 17.35 -12.00
CA ARG A 977 13.15 16.23 -12.86
C ARG A 977 11.98 15.30 -13.09
N ASP A 978 11.53 15.20 -14.32
CA ASP A 978 10.52 14.22 -14.73
C ASP A 978 11.10 12.80 -14.78
N SER A 979 12.40 12.66 -15.11
CA SER A 979 13.14 11.41 -15.10
C SER A 979 14.25 11.41 -14.05
N ARG A 980 14.30 10.34 -13.24
CA ARG A 980 15.27 10.18 -12.14
C ARG A 980 16.12 8.90 -12.26
N PRO A 981 16.96 8.76 -13.29
CA PRO A 981 17.78 7.55 -13.46
C PRO A 981 18.93 7.44 -12.44
N ASN A 982 19.34 8.56 -11.83
CA ASN A 982 20.45 8.64 -10.90
C ASN A 982 20.09 9.52 -9.68
N PRO A 983 20.68 9.24 -8.50
CA PRO A 983 20.51 10.06 -7.30
C PRO A 983 21.07 11.47 -7.51
N LEU A 984 20.39 12.49 -7.00
CA LEU A 984 20.85 13.88 -7.06
C LEU A 984 20.42 14.64 -5.80
N THR A 985 21.35 15.41 -5.23
CA THR A 985 21.07 16.21 -4.03
C THR A 985 20.76 17.66 -4.33
N VAL A 986 21.48 18.25 -5.29
CA VAL A 986 21.34 19.65 -5.69
C VAL A 986 20.88 19.70 -7.14
N ARG A 987 19.67 20.22 -7.36
CA ARG A 987 19.11 20.44 -8.71
C ARG A 987 19.84 21.58 -9.42
N GLU A 988 19.71 21.62 -10.74
CA GLU A 988 20.10 22.80 -11.52
C GLU A 988 19.28 24.01 -11.08
N GLN A 989 19.97 25.08 -10.67
CA GLN A 989 19.36 26.32 -10.17
C GLN A 989 19.83 27.53 -10.98
N SER A 990 20.62 27.32 -12.03
CA SER A 990 21.06 28.39 -12.91
C SER A 990 19.85 29.16 -13.44
N PRO A 991 19.93 30.50 -13.47
CA PRO A 991 18.86 31.32 -14.00
C PRO A 991 18.70 31.04 -15.50
N THR A 992 17.46 30.89 -15.95
CA THR A 992 17.13 30.74 -17.37
C THR A 992 16.05 31.73 -17.77
N VAL A 993 16.00 32.11 -19.05
CA VAL A 993 14.94 32.98 -19.57
C VAL A 993 13.56 32.31 -19.47
N LEU A 994 13.51 30.97 -19.46
CA LEU A 994 12.26 30.20 -19.35
C LEU A 994 11.57 30.40 -18.00
N GLN A 995 12.33 30.53 -16.90
CA GLN A 995 11.78 30.67 -15.54
C GLN A 995 10.81 31.87 -15.39
N PRO A 996 11.23 33.12 -15.68
CA PRO A 996 10.32 34.26 -15.62
C PRO A 996 9.25 34.21 -16.72
N LEU A 997 9.54 33.69 -17.92
CA LEU A 997 8.55 33.62 -19.00
C LEU A 997 7.40 32.67 -18.67
N THR A 998 7.69 31.47 -18.14
CA THR A 998 6.68 30.47 -17.75
C THR A 998 5.88 30.93 -16.54
N LEU A 999 6.51 31.61 -15.57
CA LEU A 999 5.77 32.17 -14.43
C LEU A 999 4.83 33.31 -14.86
N ALA A 1000 5.31 34.21 -15.71
CA ALA A 1000 4.55 35.39 -16.16
C ALA A 1000 3.42 35.06 -17.14
N ASN A 1001 3.65 34.11 -18.06
CA ASN A 1001 2.78 33.87 -19.21
C ASN A 1001 2.28 32.43 -19.32
N GLY A 1002 2.76 31.52 -18.46
CA GLY A 1002 2.32 30.13 -18.46
C GLY A 1002 0.92 29.97 -17.88
N VAL A 1003 0.27 28.85 -18.20
CA VAL A 1003 -1.11 28.54 -17.80
C VAL A 1003 -1.31 28.66 -16.28
N ILE A 1004 -0.37 28.12 -15.49
CA ILE A 1004 -0.47 28.15 -14.02
C ILE A 1004 -0.33 29.56 -13.45
N GLY A 1005 0.61 30.35 -13.97
CA GLY A 1005 0.78 31.76 -13.57
C GLY A 1005 -0.45 32.60 -13.89
N ALA A 1006 -0.97 32.48 -15.12
CA ALA A 1006 -2.20 33.16 -15.53
C ALA A 1006 -3.39 32.73 -14.67
N ARG A 1007 -3.49 31.44 -14.33
CA ARG A 1007 -4.55 30.90 -13.47
C ARG A 1007 -4.48 31.41 -12.03
N ALA A 1008 -3.29 31.59 -11.48
CA ALA A 1008 -3.07 32.12 -10.14
C ALA A 1008 -3.40 33.63 -10.05
N VAL A 1009 -3.11 34.38 -11.11
CA VAL A 1009 -3.39 35.82 -11.21
C VAL A 1009 -4.87 36.12 -11.42
N ARG A 1010 -5.55 35.30 -12.23
CA ARG A 1010 -6.94 35.57 -12.63
C ARG A 1010 -7.89 35.58 -11.44
N LEU A 1011 -8.66 36.66 -11.33
CA LEU A 1011 -9.73 36.83 -10.34
C LEU A 1011 -10.99 36.11 -10.80
N SER A 1012 -10.98 34.79 -10.66
CA SER A 1012 -12.13 33.90 -10.81
C SER A 1012 -12.87 33.74 -9.48
N ASP A 1013 -14.10 33.19 -9.49
CA ASP A 1013 -14.92 33.03 -8.29
C ASP A 1013 -14.28 32.14 -7.20
N ASP A 1014 -13.37 31.25 -7.60
CA ASP A 1014 -12.62 30.35 -6.71
C ASP A 1014 -11.22 30.87 -6.32
N ASN A 1015 -10.89 32.11 -6.66
CA ASN A 1015 -9.66 32.78 -6.23
C ASN A 1015 -9.92 33.53 -4.92
N ALA A 1016 -9.10 33.30 -3.88
CA ALA A 1016 -9.27 33.94 -2.58
C ALA A 1016 -9.17 35.47 -2.64
N ILE A 1017 -8.36 36.01 -3.56
CA ILE A 1017 -8.19 37.46 -3.75
C ILE A 1017 -9.47 38.11 -4.30
N THR A 1018 -10.27 37.37 -5.07
CA THR A 1018 -11.59 37.85 -5.51
C THR A 1018 -12.48 38.18 -4.31
N GLY A 1019 -12.44 37.37 -3.25
CA GLY A 1019 -13.14 37.64 -1.99
C GLY A 1019 -12.73 39.00 -1.41
N PHE A 1020 -11.43 39.28 -1.33
CA PHE A 1020 -10.93 40.56 -0.80
C PHE A 1020 -11.40 41.75 -1.63
N CYS A 1021 -11.49 41.57 -2.95
CA CYS A 1021 -11.98 42.60 -3.85
C CYS A 1021 -13.47 42.89 -3.65
N LEU A 1022 -14.26 41.90 -3.21
CA LEU A 1022 -15.69 42.04 -2.94
C LEU A 1022 -15.99 42.62 -1.55
N ASP A 1023 -15.04 42.51 -0.61
CA ASP A 1023 -15.19 43.03 0.75
C ASP A 1023 -15.29 44.56 0.81
N ASP A 1024 -16.12 45.08 1.72
CA ASP A 1024 -16.22 46.52 2.00
C ASP A 1024 -14.96 47.00 2.75
N SER A 1025 -14.02 47.60 2.00
CA SER A 1025 -12.69 48.00 2.47
C SER A 1025 -12.18 49.22 1.71
N THR A 1026 -11.03 49.80 2.10
CA THR A 1026 -10.38 50.87 1.33
C THR A 1026 -9.34 50.29 0.35
N PRO A 1027 -8.95 51.01 -0.72
CA PRO A 1027 -7.86 50.59 -1.60
C PRO A 1027 -6.57 50.24 -0.86
N GLU A 1028 -6.21 51.03 0.16
CA GLU A 1028 -5.02 50.82 0.98
C GLU A 1028 -5.09 49.50 1.75
N THR A 1029 -6.25 49.21 2.35
CA THR A 1029 -6.49 47.99 3.13
C THR A 1029 -6.50 46.76 2.22
N LEU A 1030 -7.06 46.89 1.01
CA LEU A 1030 -7.05 45.81 0.01
C LEU A 1030 -5.63 45.48 -0.44
N VAL A 1031 -4.83 46.49 -0.81
CA VAL A 1031 -3.42 46.29 -1.22
C VAL A 1031 -2.61 45.66 -0.09
N GLU A 1032 -2.82 46.08 1.17
CA GLU A 1032 -2.18 45.46 2.33
C GLU A 1032 -2.56 43.98 2.47
N ALA A 1033 -3.85 43.66 2.38
CA ALA A 1033 -4.35 42.30 2.47
C ALA A 1033 -3.78 41.38 1.37
N VAL A 1034 -3.64 41.89 0.14
CA VAL A 1034 -3.11 41.16 -1.01
C VAL A 1034 -1.59 40.99 -0.89
N SER A 1035 -0.88 42.02 -0.45
CA SER A 1035 0.56 41.95 -0.19
C SER A 1035 0.88 40.95 0.92
N LEU A 1036 0.10 40.93 2.00
CA LEU A 1036 0.23 39.92 3.06
C LEU A 1036 -0.07 38.50 2.55
N GLN A 1037 -1.04 38.34 1.65
CA GLN A 1037 -1.38 37.03 1.07
C GLN A 1037 -0.27 36.47 0.17
N ILE A 1038 0.41 37.31 -0.61
CA ILE A 1038 1.39 36.87 -1.63
C ILE A 1038 2.83 36.93 -1.11
N LEU A 1039 3.21 38.08 -0.53
CA LEU A 1039 4.57 38.38 -0.09
C LEU A 1039 4.78 38.13 1.41
N SER A 1040 3.71 37.83 2.16
CA SER A 1040 3.76 37.56 3.61
C SER A 1040 4.23 38.75 4.45
N ARG A 1041 4.16 39.97 3.91
CA ARG A 1041 4.46 41.24 4.59
C ARG A 1041 3.54 42.35 4.08
N PRO A 1042 3.37 43.46 4.82
CA PRO A 1042 2.70 44.65 4.28
C PRO A 1042 3.54 45.29 3.15
N PRO A 1043 2.91 46.07 2.26
CA PRO A 1043 3.63 46.83 1.24
C PRO A 1043 4.46 47.95 1.90
N THR A 1044 5.60 48.28 1.31
CA THR A 1044 6.32 49.53 1.63
C THR A 1044 5.47 50.74 1.23
N ALA A 1045 5.78 51.92 1.75
CA ALA A 1045 5.05 53.15 1.40
C ALA A 1045 5.03 53.43 -0.12
N THR A 1046 6.14 53.13 -0.81
CA THR A 1046 6.24 53.28 -2.27
C THR A 1046 5.37 52.26 -3.01
N GLU A 1047 5.44 50.98 -2.61
CA GLU A 1047 4.60 49.93 -3.19
C GLU A 1047 3.12 50.21 -2.95
N GLN A 1048 2.75 50.64 -1.74
CA GLN A 1048 1.37 50.96 -1.38
C GLN A 1048 0.83 52.10 -2.24
N SER A 1049 1.57 53.20 -2.37
CA SER A 1049 1.16 54.31 -3.25
C SER A 1049 0.99 53.84 -4.70
N MET A 1050 1.97 53.10 -5.23
CA MET A 1050 1.96 52.62 -6.61
C MET A 1050 0.76 51.71 -6.91
N PHE A 1051 0.49 50.71 -6.07
CA PHE A 1051 -0.61 49.77 -6.29
C PHE A 1051 -1.97 50.40 -6.02
N VAL A 1052 -2.09 51.27 -5.01
CA VAL A 1052 -3.34 52.01 -4.75
C VAL A 1052 -3.68 52.91 -5.92
N ASP A 1053 -2.71 53.64 -6.48
CA ASP A 1053 -2.95 54.51 -7.63
C ASP A 1053 -3.45 53.73 -8.86
N MET A 1054 -3.06 52.46 -9.04
CA MET A 1054 -3.57 51.61 -10.12
C MET A 1054 -5.05 51.22 -9.94
N ILE A 1055 -5.51 51.00 -8.70
CA ILE A 1055 -6.84 50.46 -8.44
C ILE A 1055 -7.85 51.49 -7.90
N ARG A 1056 -7.42 52.72 -7.60
CA ARG A 1056 -8.27 53.75 -7.01
C ARG A 1056 -9.43 54.12 -7.93
N ASP A 1057 -9.15 54.28 -9.23
CA ASP A 1057 -10.17 54.66 -10.21
C ASP A 1057 -11.17 53.52 -10.42
N GLY A 1058 -12.44 53.78 -10.12
CA GLY A 1058 -13.53 52.80 -10.23
C GLY A 1058 -13.71 51.90 -9.01
N PHE A 1059 -12.95 52.09 -7.93
CA PHE A 1059 -13.00 51.24 -6.73
C PHE A 1059 -14.39 51.19 -6.08
N GLU A 1060 -15.05 52.34 -5.88
CA GLU A 1060 -16.39 52.40 -5.26
C GLU A 1060 -17.47 51.68 -6.10
N SER A 1061 -17.29 51.61 -7.41
CA SER A 1061 -18.22 50.97 -8.36
C SER A 1061 -17.75 49.59 -8.82
N ARG A 1062 -16.70 49.03 -8.20
CA ARG A 1062 -16.06 47.79 -8.67
C ARG A 1062 -16.96 46.57 -8.52
N VAL A 1063 -17.78 46.52 -7.46
CA VAL A 1063 -18.66 45.38 -7.16
C VAL A 1063 -19.94 45.50 -7.97
N LEU A 1064 -20.28 44.46 -8.72
CA LEU A 1064 -21.46 44.38 -9.55
C LEU A 1064 -22.53 43.49 -8.91
N ASN A 1065 -23.81 43.84 -9.08
CA ASN A 1065 -24.96 43.01 -8.68
C ASN A 1065 -25.16 41.83 -9.66
N ALA A 1066 -24.14 41.01 -9.89
CA ALA A 1066 -24.21 39.84 -10.74
C ALA A 1066 -24.45 38.58 -9.89
N THR A 1067 -25.70 38.09 -9.87
CA THR A 1067 -26.01 36.71 -9.45
C THR A 1067 -25.92 35.79 -10.66
N HIS A 1068 -24.72 35.40 -11.04
CA HIS A 1068 -24.57 34.25 -11.92
C HIS A 1068 -23.21 33.59 -11.68
N GLN A 1069 -23.21 32.42 -11.03
CA GLN A 1069 -22.11 31.49 -11.18
C GLN A 1069 -22.24 30.93 -12.61
N PRO A 1070 -21.31 31.22 -13.53
CA PRO A 1070 -21.33 30.54 -14.82
C PRO A 1070 -21.32 29.04 -14.57
N GLU A 1071 -22.26 28.32 -15.20
CA GLU A 1071 -22.33 26.86 -15.10
C GLU A 1071 -20.97 26.30 -15.54
N ARG A 1072 -20.21 25.72 -14.60
CA ARG A 1072 -18.93 25.10 -14.93
C ARG A 1072 -19.22 24.01 -15.95
N LYS A 1073 -18.60 24.12 -17.12
CA LYS A 1073 -18.73 23.08 -18.15
C LYS A 1073 -18.37 21.72 -17.54
N LYS A 1074 -19.23 20.74 -17.76
CA LYS A 1074 -18.99 19.35 -17.34
C LYS A 1074 -17.64 18.88 -17.92
N GLN A 1075 -16.73 18.45 -17.06
CA GLN A 1075 -15.47 17.86 -17.49
C GLN A 1075 -15.76 16.50 -18.13
N ARG A 1076 -15.55 16.41 -19.45
CA ARG A 1076 -15.73 15.19 -20.23
C ARG A 1076 -14.62 14.19 -19.93
N ASN A 1077 -14.73 13.47 -18.81
CA ASN A 1077 -13.82 12.38 -18.42
C ASN A 1077 -14.16 11.08 -19.15
N THR A 1078 -14.25 11.13 -20.49
CA THR A 1078 -14.70 9.98 -21.29
C THR A 1078 -13.55 9.23 -21.96
N VAL A 1079 -12.30 9.65 -21.76
CA VAL A 1079 -11.14 9.16 -22.52
C VAL A 1079 -10.19 8.31 -21.66
N SER A 1080 -9.84 7.13 -22.16
CA SER A 1080 -8.96 6.16 -21.51
C SER A 1080 -8.06 5.44 -22.53
N TRP A 1081 -7.17 4.57 -22.04
CA TRP A 1081 -6.44 3.62 -22.89
C TRP A 1081 -7.36 2.76 -23.78
N SER A 1082 -8.61 2.51 -23.40
CA SER A 1082 -9.51 1.64 -24.19
C SER A 1082 -10.05 2.32 -25.45
N ASN A 1083 -10.30 3.64 -25.44
CA ASN A 1083 -10.82 4.38 -26.62
C ASN A 1083 -9.84 5.36 -27.27
N HIS A 1084 -8.58 5.40 -26.85
CA HIS A 1084 -7.64 6.41 -27.34
C HIS A 1084 -7.42 6.42 -28.87
N LEU A 1085 -7.81 5.36 -29.59
CA LEU A 1085 -7.76 5.29 -31.06
C LEU A 1085 -8.98 5.93 -31.75
N SER A 1086 -10.01 6.33 -31.01
CA SER A 1086 -11.19 7.01 -31.53
C SER A 1086 -10.87 8.46 -31.90
N ALA A 1087 -11.38 8.92 -33.04
CA ALA A 1087 -11.31 10.33 -33.42
C ALA A 1087 -12.00 11.24 -32.38
N GLU A 1088 -13.06 10.75 -31.75
CA GLU A 1088 -13.80 11.47 -30.72
C GLU A 1088 -12.96 11.67 -29.45
N ALA A 1089 -12.20 10.65 -29.03
CA ALA A 1089 -11.30 10.76 -27.89
C ALA A 1089 -10.22 11.84 -28.09
N THR A 1090 -9.66 11.92 -29.31
CA THR A 1090 -8.73 12.98 -29.69
C THR A 1090 -9.40 14.36 -29.66
N ARG A 1091 -10.63 14.47 -30.21
CA ARG A 1091 -11.40 15.72 -30.21
C ARG A 1091 -11.64 16.23 -28.78
N ILE A 1092 -12.03 15.36 -27.87
CA ILE A 1092 -12.30 15.70 -26.46
C ILE A 1092 -11.04 16.20 -25.77
N LYS A 1093 -9.90 15.51 -25.92
CA LYS A 1093 -8.64 15.96 -25.30
C LYS A 1093 -8.13 17.30 -25.86
N LEU A 1094 -8.27 17.54 -27.16
CA LEU A 1094 -7.94 18.84 -27.76
C LEU A 1094 -8.87 19.96 -27.26
N GLU A 1095 -10.15 19.66 -26.99
CA GLU A 1095 -11.09 20.60 -26.38
C GLU A 1095 -10.69 20.90 -24.92
N MET A 1096 -10.38 19.87 -24.13
CA MET A 1096 -9.86 20.04 -22.76
C MET A 1096 -8.57 20.86 -22.73
N GLU A 1097 -7.63 20.62 -23.65
CA GLU A 1097 -6.39 21.38 -23.75
C GLU A 1097 -6.65 22.87 -24.02
N ARG A 1098 -7.57 23.19 -24.94
CA ARG A 1098 -7.98 24.58 -25.20
C ARG A 1098 -8.63 25.22 -23.99
N GLU A 1099 -9.44 24.49 -23.22
CA GLU A 1099 -10.07 25.00 -22.01
C GLU A 1099 -9.05 25.27 -20.91
N VAL A 1100 -8.09 24.37 -20.71
CA VAL A 1100 -6.97 24.58 -19.77
C VAL A 1100 -6.14 25.80 -20.19
N GLN A 1101 -5.83 25.95 -21.48
CA GLN A 1101 -5.09 27.12 -21.99
C GLN A 1101 -5.88 28.43 -21.86
N ALA A 1102 -7.20 28.39 -22.02
CA ALA A 1102 -8.04 29.56 -21.83
C ALA A 1102 -8.06 30.01 -20.36
N GLY A 1103 -7.89 29.07 -19.42
CA GLY A 1103 -7.91 29.30 -17.97
C GLY A 1103 -9.33 29.45 -17.41
N ASP A 1104 -9.43 29.56 -16.08
CA ASP A 1104 -10.73 29.72 -15.39
C ASP A 1104 -11.43 31.01 -15.87
N PRO A 1105 -12.78 31.05 -15.98
CA PRO A 1105 -13.48 32.27 -16.34
C PRO A 1105 -13.30 33.34 -15.24
N PRO A 1106 -13.11 34.62 -15.61
CA PRO A 1106 -13.05 35.68 -14.62
C PRO A 1106 -14.42 35.87 -13.95
N THR A 1107 -14.41 36.37 -12.70
CA THR A 1107 -15.64 36.62 -11.96
C THR A 1107 -16.53 37.66 -12.66
N PRO A 1108 -17.85 37.46 -12.73
CA PRO A 1108 -18.78 38.48 -13.16
C PRO A 1108 -19.12 39.49 -12.05
N GLY A 1109 -18.70 39.22 -10.80
CA GLY A 1109 -18.98 40.08 -9.64
C GLY A 1109 -18.16 41.37 -9.60
N LEU A 1110 -17.16 41.52 -10.47
CA LEU A 1110 -16.30 42.70 -10.54
C LEU A 1110 -16.38 43.37 -11.92
N ALA A 1111 -16.32 44.70 -11.92
CA ALA A 1111 -16.22 45.49 -13.14
C ALA A 1111 -14.92 45.13 -13.89
N ALA A 1112 -15.05 44.71 -15.16
CA ALA A 1112 -13.96 44.10 -15.92
C ALA A 1112 -12.69 44.97 -15.97
N ASP A 1113 -12.84 46.26 -16.28
CA ASP A 1113 -11.72 47.21 -16.35
C ASP A 1113 -10.99 47.39 -15.01
N TRP A 1114 -11.72 47.42 -13.90
CA TRP A 1114 -11.13 47.48 -12.55
C TRP A 1114 -10.47 46.15 -12.17
N ARG A 1115 -11.14 45.02 -12.46
CA ARG A 1115 -10.62 43.66 -12.22
C ARG A 1115 -9.28 43.45 -12.92
N GLU A 1116 -9.16 43.86 -14.19
CA GLU A 1116 -7.93 43.70 -14.98
C GLU A 1116 -6.75 44.48 -14.38
N ARG A 1117 -6.97 45.71 -13.90
CA ARG A 1117 -5.92 46.45 -13.17
C ARG A 1117 -5.53 45.79 -11.85
N MET A 1118 -6.49 45.19 -11.15
CA MET A 1118 -6.19 44.43 -9.93
C MET A 1118 -5.42 43.13 -10.26
N GLU A 1119 -5.75 42.46 -11.37
CA GLU A 1119 -4.99 41.33 -11.90
C GLU A 1119 -3.55 41.74 -12.22
N ASP A 1120 -3.31 42.94 -12.78
CA ASP A 1120 -1.96 43.47 -13.00
C ASP A 1120 -1.17 43.67 -11.68
N VAL A 1121 -1.83 44.15 -10.61
CA VAL A 1121 -1.22 44.26 -9.28
C VAL A 1121 -0.80 42.88 -8.76
N VAL A 1122 -1.70 41.90 -8.83
CA VAL A 1122 -1.42 40.51 -8.42
C VAL A 1122 -0.29 39.90 -9.25
N TRP A 1123 -0.31 40.11 -10.57
CA TRP A 1123 0.72 39.67 -11.49
C TRP A 1123 2.09 40.25 -11.12
N ALA A 1124 2.16 41.55 -10.81
CA ALA A 1124 3.40 42.21 -10.42
C ALA A 1124 3.98 41.63 -9.13
N MET A 1125 3.13 41.29 -8.14
CA MET A 1125 3.59 40.68 -6.89
C MET A 1125 4.11 39.26 -7.10
N PHE A 1126 3.40 38.40 -7.84
CA PHE A 1126 3.85 37.02 -8.12
C PHE A 1126 5.11 36.96 -8.97
N ASN A 1127 5.32 37.92 -9.87
CA ASN A 1127 6.52 37.99 -10.71
C ASN A 1127 7.66 38.80 -10.09
N SER A 1128 7.49 39.29 -8.86
CA SER A 1128 8.57 39.96 -8.14
C SER A 1128 9.65 38.96 -7.70
N PRO A 1129 10.93 39.37 -7.65
CA PRO A 1129 11.98 38.51 -7.09
C PRO A 1129 11.67 38.08 -5.66
N GLU A 1130 11.02 38.92 -4.86
CA GLU A 1130 10.67 38.59 -3.48
C GLU A 1130 9.71 37.40 -3.34
N PHE A 1131 8.82 37.20 -4.31
CA PHE A 1131 7.97 36.02 -4.28
C PHE A 1131 8.80 34.74 -4.46
N ILE A 1132 9.78 34.74 -5.37
CA ILE A 1132 10.52 33.56 -5.82
C ILE A 1132 11.70 33.21 -4.87
N PHE A 1133 12.28 34.21 -4.21
CA PHE A 1133 13.43 34.02 -3.33
C PHE A 1133 13.00 33.85 -1.86
N ILE A 1134 13.73 33.00 -1.14
CA ILE A 1134 13.59 32.85 0.31
C ILE A 1134 14.34 34.04 0.95
N PRO A 1135 13.66 34.87 1.77
CA PRO A 1135 14.23 36.09 2.33
C PRO A 1135 15.31 35.81 3.36
#